data_AF-A0A7G4A4Y8-F1
#
_entry.id   AF-A0A7G4A4Y8-F1
#
_cell.length_a   1.000
_cell.length_b   1.000
_cell.length_c   1.000
_cell.angle_alpha   90.00
_cell.angle_beta   90.00
_cell.angle_gamma   90.00
#
_symmetry.space_group_name_H-M   'P 1'
#
loop_
_entity.id
_entity.type
_entity.pdbx_description
1 polymer ?
#
loop_
_entity_poly.entity_id
_entity_poly.type
_entity_poly.pdbx_seq_one_letter_code
_entity_poly.pdbx_strand_id
1 'polypeptide(L)'
;MFQYVWVGGEINPRYLSTIRDISAAAFRSGFKETIIWTDNDEYINKPLRRLDLNTPSKKYDSSRKKNNTRENPHRKQRNQSADQPDSKVALSAETLDIPISARNFHIKLKNINELLNLLKTDPMFPDKETNAYIYNLLRESIGNRNLAAVSDLIRYCSLYYYGGYYLDTDLLPSVDSTTKFMPDKPPLGIIGHIQQQNHPESKRTLARMLKIPLPLEVDGNNDAFGVVPRHPILRVAIQKMLAAYAKQDLEPIILKDISVEKIADRIKDTLTSFESNFVSQLKNDKATQTEFIQSLLNKCFELRLLDNVNFNEMELKNSPQRTPSSVAKDKQKTLLSIEKLIAEYTKQLKIDNFTNENVKELSKKLINYIQEEIKIYQETYSLGYEGATEMDSKRYPFVTQESNDQNKRRQNTCIASVNSFCGAIEDFLLHKDHNGASPYTDKELEAFSPEKLTKSNFVTNIQSIKAPGDYNEEVYLAGCEVKIKCDKTWLQNTKSKVSYDENALPAKKKFEDFSASSKNENKKTIEHSEQATKQTAKTEKGEPESIVLPKFETIPNKNKVTISIMKIPLNEREENIFAVYTVLKNDGLLRNPDRSVPAIIKTIRDIVVNIDPSKEENISNAIIEIKRKIAENKDNNYNENADDIIHAFAKPSCCDFQKIRAALTANPKMDEIMKPVRVGGQQL
;
A
#
# COMPACT_ATOMS: atom_id res chain seq x y z
N MET A 1 -5.39 20.35 -0.49
CA MET A 1 -4.28 19.57 0.11
C MET A 1 -3.28 19.25 -0.98
N PHE A 2 -2.00 19.13 -0.65
CA PHE A 2 -0.98 18.62 -1.55
C PHE A 2 -0.58 17.21 -1.12
N GLN A 3 -0.32 16.33 -2.07
CA GLN A 3 -0.01 14.93 -1.84
C GLN A 3 1.21 14.50 -2.67
N TYR A 4 2.09 13.73 -2.03
CA TYR A 4 3.29 13.15 -2.61
C TYR A 4 3.37 11.67 -2.25
N VAL A 5 4.11 10.89 -3.04
CA VAL A 5 4.44 9.50 -2.71
C VAL A 5 5.95 9.34 -2.74
N TRP A 6 6.52 8.76 -1.67
CA TRP A 6 7.92 8.39 -1.61
C TRP A 6 8.11 7.09 -0.83
N VAL A 7 8.57 6.04 -1.50
CA VAL A 7 8.63 4.66 -0.98
C VAL A 7 9.97 4.00 -1.30
N GLY A 8 10.37 3.01 -0.50
CA GLY A 8 11.49 2.11 -0.82
C GLY A 8 12.90 2.66 -0.54
N GLY A 9 13.03 3.76 0.19
CA GLY A 9 14.33 4.29 0.62
C GLY A 9 14.30 5.76 1.02
N GLU A 10 15.41 6.28 1.54
CA GLU A 10 15.54 7.69 1.97
C GLU A 10 15.24 8.68 0.84
N ILE A 11 14.48 9.73 1.15
CA ILE A 11 14.20 10.80 0.19
C ILE A 11 15.42 11.67 -0.06
N ASN A 12 15.62 12.05 -1.32
CA ASN A 12 16.65 13.01 -1.68
C ASN A 12 16.36 14.35 -0.95
N PRO A 13 17.33 14.91 -0.19
CA PRO A 13 17.15 16.17 0.52
C PRO A 13 16.68 17.33 -0.36
N ARG A 14 17.05 17.34 -1.66
CA ARG A 14 16.61 18.37 -2.61
C ARG A 14 15.09 18.36 -2.80
N TYR A 15 14.50 17.19 -3.01
CA TYR A 15 13.05 17.04 -3.18
C TYR A 15 12.31 17.41 -1.90
N LEU A 16 12.84 16.96 -0.77
CA LEU A 16 12.30 17.24 0.54
C LEU A 16 12.31 18.74 0.87
N SER A 17 13.37 19.47 0.49
CA SER A 17 13.42 20.93 0.61
C SER A 17 12.30 21.60 -0.20
N THR A 18 12.03 21.13 -1.41
CA THR A 18 10.96 21.71 -2.23
C THR A 18 9.58 21.37 -1.66
N ILE A 19 9.35 20.14 -1.21
CA ILE A 19 8.09 19.76 -0.54
C ILE A 19 7.87 20.59 0.72
N ARG A 20 8.92 20.86 1.50
CA ARG A 20 8.87 21.75 2.66
C ARG A 20 8.44 23.17 2.27
N ASP A 21 9.04 23.73 1.22
CA ASP A 21 8.74 25.09 0.79
C ASP A 21 7.28 25.20 0.27
N ILE A 22 6.81 24.20 -0.46
CA ILE A 22 5.40 24.08 -0.89
C ILE A 22 4.48 23.96 0.32
N SER A 23 4.81 23.09 1.26
CA SER A 23 4.00 22.86 2.46
C SER A 23 3.83 24.14 3.28
N ALA A 24 4.91 24.90 3.45
CA ALA A 24 4.87 26.19 4.13
C ALA A 24 3.98 27.20 3.38
N ALA A 25 4.10 27.30 2.06
CA ALA A 25 3.26 28.19 1.26
C ALA A 25 1.77 27.75 1.24
N ALA A 26 1.51 26.45 1.19
CA ALA A 26 0.17 25.86 1.25
C ALA A 26 -0.51 26.18 2.59
N PHE A 27 0.19 25.97 3.70
CA PHE A 27 -0.30 26.31 5.03
C PHE A 27 -0.64 27.79 5.17
N ARG A 28 0.24 28.70 4.73
CA ARG A 28 -0.03 30.15 4.71
C ARG A 28 -1.23 30.54 3.83
N SER A 29 -1.53 29.72 2.83
CA SER A 29 -2.65 29.93 1.89
C SER A 29 -3.96 29.27 2.35
N GLY A 30 -4.00 28.70 3.57
CA GLY A 30 -5.20 28.08 4.13
C GLY A 30 -5.46 26.65 3.65
N PHE A 31 -4.48 25.98 3.03
CA PHE A 31 -4.60 24.57 2.69
C PHE A 31 -4.45 23.74 3.96
N LYS A 32 -5.32 22.74 4.11
CA LYS A 32 -5.41 21.92 5.33
C LYS A 32 -4.08 21.24 5.70
N GLU A 33 -3.53 20.45 4.78
CA GLU A 33 -2.39 19.57 5.02
C GLU A 33 -1.59 19.34 3.72
N THR A 34 -0.29 19.09 3.87
CA THR A 34 0.58 18.44 2.88
C THR A 34 0.86 17.01 3.34
N ILE A 35 0.62 16.02 2.50
CA ILE A 35 0.77 14.59 2.85
C ILE A 35 1.92 14.00 2.03
N ILE A 36 2.81 13.26 2.69
CA ILE A 36 3.75 12.35 2.03
C ILE A 36 3.34 10.93 2.42
N TRP A 37 2.95 10.15 1.42
CA TRP A 37 2.71 8.72 1.56
C TRP A 37 4.02 7.96 1.49
N THR A 38 4.32 7.19 2.52
CA THR A 38 5.56 6.41 2.61
C THR A 38 5.33 5.03 3.22
N ASP A 39 6.25 4.11 2.96
CA ASP A 39 6.29 2.79 3.60
C ASP A 39 7.04 2.82 4.94
N ASN A 40 7.93 3.81 5.14
CA ASN A 40 8.65 4.03 6.39
C ASN A 40 8.92 5.52 6.64
N ASP A 41 8.41 6.05 7.75
CA ASP A 41 8.55 7.45 8.13
C ASP A 41 10.02 7.90 8.28
N GLU A 42 10.94 6.99 8.62
CA GLU A 42 12.37 7.29 8.74
C GLU A 42 13.00 7.63 7.39
N TYR A 43 12.43 7.17 6.28
CA TYR A 43 12.88 7.58 4.95
C TYR A 43 12.71 9.07 4.70
N ILE A 44 11.82 9.73 5.45
CA ILE A 44 11.59 11.18 5.36
C ILE A 44 12.24 11.91 6.54
N ASN A 45 12.04 11.43 7.77
CA ASN A 45 12.53 12.11 8.96
C ASN A 45 14.06 12.11 9.07
N LYS A 46 14.75 11.05 8.64
CA LYS A 46 16.21 10.99 8.75
C LYS A 46 16.92 11.96 7.79
N PRO A 47 16.50 12.12 6.52
CA PRO A 47 16.99 13.22 5.68
C PRO A 47 16.59 14.61 6.19
N LEU A 48 15.40 14.78 6.79
CA LEU A 48 14.99 16.06 7.39
C LEU A 48 15.91 16.49 8.55
N ARG A 49 16.35 15.56 9.39
CA ARG A 49 17.29 15.83 10.50
C ARG A 49 18.68 16.27 10.01
N ARG A 50 19.08 15.77 8.84
CA ARG A 50 20.35 16.11 8.16
C ARG A 50 20.27 17.37 7.30
N LEU A 51 19.07 17.92 7.08
CA LEU A 51 18.89 19.11 6.26
C LEU A 51 19.43 20.33 7.03
N ASP A 52 20.36 21.07 6.42
CA ASP A 52 20.92 22.29 7.01
C ASP A 52 19.81 23.31 7.27
N LEU A 53 19.65 23.69 8.55
CA LEU A 53 18.62 24.65 8.98
C LEU A 53 18.92 26.09 8.53
N ASN A 54 20.17 26.35 8.14
CA ASN A 54 20.67 27.67 7.78
C ASN A 54 20.72 27.95 6.27
N THR A 55 20.22 27.04 5.42
CA THR A 55 20.24 27.27 3.96
C THR A 55 18.90 27.85 3.50
N PRO A 56 18.78 29.18 3.29
CA PRO A 56 17.69 29.72 2.49
C PRO A 56 17.85 29.23 1.05
N SER A 57 16.75 28.79 0.44
CA SER A 57 16.66 28.28 -0.92
C SER A 57 16.87 29.38 -1.97
N LYS A 58 18.04 30.03 -2.02
CA LYS A 58 18.45 30.93 -3.12
C LYS A 58 19.96 30.91 -3.35
N LYS A 59 20.38 30.19 -4.39
CA LYS A 59 21.21 30.68 -5.51
C LYS A 59 21.66 29.51 -6.37
N TYR A 60 21.01 29.33 -7.51
CA TYR A 60 21.76 28.94 -8.69
C TYR A 60 21.35 29.86 -9.83
N ASP A 61 22.12 30.93 -9.96
CA ASP A 61 22.08 31.78 -11.13
C ASP A 61 22.56 30.98 -12.34
N SER A 62 21.76 31.07 -13.38
CA SER A 62 22.10 30.71 -14.74
C SER A 62 23.48 31.24 -15.14
N SER A 63 24.38 30.38 -15.58
CA SER A 63 25.44 30.79 -16.50
C SER A 63 25.71 29.69 -17.52
N ARG A 64 25.03 29.84 -18.67
CA ARG A 64 25.37 29.21 -19.93
C ARG A 64 26.03 30.28 -20.81
N LYS A 65 27.17 29.90 -21.44
CA LYS A 65 27.97 30.56 -22.50
C LYS A 65 29.13 31.45 -21.96
N LYS A 66 30.37 31.41 -22.49
CA LYS A 66 30.90 30.95 -23.80
C LYS A 66 32.45 30.78 -23.74
N ASN A 67 32.97 30.12 -24.78
CA ASN A 67 34.33 29.55 -25.00
C ASN A 67 35.56 30.49 -25.07
N ASN A 68 36.73 29.82 -25.10
CA ASN A 68 38.10 30.15 -25.59
C ASN A 68 39.01 30.87 -24.56
N THR A 69 40.28 30.52 -24.31
CA THR A 69 41.37 30.02 -25.18
C THR A 69 42.49 29.38 -24.35
N ARG A 70 43.35 28.57 -24.99
CA ARG A 70 44.62 27.97 -24.53
C ARG A 70 45.53 28.91 -23.72
N GLU A 71 46.18 28.41 -22.67
CA GLU A 71 47.65 28.18 -22.55
C GLU A 71 48.06 27.77 -21.12
N ASN A 72 49.06 26.91 -21.03
CA ASN A 72 49.78 26.42 -19.84
C ASN A 72 51.14 27.19 -19.77
N PRO A 73 52.08 27.03 -18.80
CA PRO A 73 52.03 26.61 -17.38
C PRO A 73 52.92 27.50 -16.45
N HIS A 74 53.06 27.09 -15.17
CA HIS A 74 54.10 27.44 -14.17
C HIS A 74 54.07 28.80 -13.43
N ARG A 75 53.79 28.76 -12.10
CA ARG A 75 54.74 29.22 -11.06
C ARG A 75 54.37 28.70 -9.66
N LYS A 76 55.34 28.04 -9.00
CA LYS A 76 55.33 27.74 -7.55
C LYS A 76 55.65 29.00 -6.75
N GLN A 77 54.98 29.21 -5.62
CA GLN A 77 55.50 29.71 -4.33
C GLN A 77 54.31 29.71 -3.33
N ARG A 78 54.22 28.75 -2.40
CA ARG A 78 54.77 28.82 -1.03
C ARG A 78 54.56 30.21 -0.40
N ASN A 79 53.52 30.32 0.42
CA ASN A 79 53.60 30.93 1.74
C ASN A 79 52.57 30.27 2.65
N GLN A 80 53.09 29.60 3.69
CA GLN A 80 52.37 29.27 4.89
C GLN A 80 52.27 30.56 5.70
N SER A 81 51.05 30.98 6.01
CA SER A 81 50.76 31.80 7.17
C SER A 81 49.52 31.22 7.81
N ALA A 82 49.72 30.74 9.03
CA ALA A 82 48.69 30.23 9.91
C ALA A 82 47.64 31.32 10.13
N ASP A 83 46.40 31.01 9.77
CA ASP A 83 45.18 31.58 10.35
C ASP A 83 44.01 30.67 9.92
N GLN A 84 43.74 29.67 10.74
CA GLN A 84 42.38 29.20 11.01
C GLN A 84 42.10 29.58 12.47
N PRO A 85 40.86 29.96 12.82
CA PRO A 85 39.67 29.25 12.37
C PRO A 85 38.52 30.16 11.92
N ASP A 86 37.76 29.68 10.95
CA ASP A 86 36.30 29.75 11.00
C ASP A 86 35.75 28.75 9.99
N SER A 87 35.96 27.46 10.30
CA SER A 87 35.04 26.45 9.82
C SER A 87 33.69 26.74 10.47
N LYS A 88 32.84 27.52 9.79
CA LYS A 88 31.40 27.46 10.02
C LYS A 88 30.96 26.03 9.69
N VAL A 89 31.09 25.14 10.66
CA VAL A 89 30.45 23.82 10.65
C VAL A 89 28.97 24.11 10.46
N ALA A 90 28.41 23.67 9.34
CA ALA A 90 27.00 23.83 9.08
C ALA A 90 26.24 23.11 10.22
N LEU A 91 25.49 23.90 10.99
CA LEU A 91 24.73 23.40 12.13
C LEU A 91 23.52 22.63 11.59
N SER A 92 23.65 21.31 11.53
CA SER A 92 22.53 20.41 11.26
C SER A 92 21.68 20.23 12.53
N ALA A 93 20.41 19.86 12.36
CA ALA A 93 19.52 19.62 13.50
C ALA A 93 19.98 18.45 14.37
N GLU A 94 20.61 17.45 13.76
CA GLU A 94 21.21 16.29 14.43
C GLU A 94 22.39 16.70 15.33
N THR A 95 23.07 17.80 15.04
CA THR A 95 24.15 18.35 15.89
C THR A 95 23.63 19.20 17.05
N LEU A 96 22.37 19.62 17.00
CA LEU A 96 21.76 20.55 17.96
C LEU A 96 20.74 19.89 18.90
N ASP A 97 20.56 18.56 18.81
CA ASP A 97 19.52 17.81 19.55
C ASP A 97 18.10 18.41 19.41
N ILE A 98 17.83 19.11 18.30
CA ILE A 98 16.50 19.67 18.04
C ILE A 98 15.62 18.55 17.48
N PRO A 99 14.46 18.23 18.11
CA PRO A 99 13.54 17.23 17.59
C PRO A 99 12.86 17.76 16.31
N ILE A 100 13.52 17.55 15.17
CA ILE A 100 12.98 17.88 13.85
C ILE A 100 12.27 16.67 13.27
N SER A 101 11.00 16.88 12.94
CA SER A 101 10.13 15.95 12.25
C SER A 101 9.41 16.64 11.10
N ALA A 102 8.84 15.86 10.19
CA ALA A 102 8.00 16.39 9.11
C ALA A 102 6.87 17.30 9.62
N ARG A 103 6.32 17.03 10.82
CA ARG A 103 5.24 17.82 11.41
C ARG A 103 5.64 19.28 11.68
N ASN A 104 6.92 19.53 11.98
CA ASN A 104 7.45 20.88 12.16
C ASN A 104 7.31 21.74 10.89
N PHE A 105 7.11 21.13 9.73
CA PHE A 105 6.99 21.78 8.42
C PHE A 105 5.57 21.68 7.81
N HIS A 106 4.55 21.41 8.64
CA HIS A 106 3.17 21.17 8.18
C HIS A 106 3.03 19.98 7.21
N ILE A 107 4.01 19.07 7.22
CA ILE A 107 4.00 17.83 6.45
C ILE A 107 3.51 16.71 7.36
N LYS A 108 2.50 15.99 6.88
CA LYS A 108 1.99 14.78 7.51
C LYS A 108 2.52 13.56 6.77
N LEU A 109 3.24 12.71 7.50
CA LEU A 109 3.60 11.39 7.01
C LEU A 109 2.42 10.45 7.22
N LYS A 110 2.11 9.67 6.19
CA LYS A 110 1.11 8.62 6.27
C LYS A 110 1.67 7.33 5.72
N ASN A 111 1.36 6.23 6.40
CA ASN A 111 1.81 4.94 5.94
C ASN A 111 0.92 4.45 4.77
N ILE A 112 1.51 3.89 3.72
CA ILE A 112 0.74 3.33 2.59
C ILE A 112 -0.26 2.24 3.03
N ASN A 113 0.00 1.55 4.14
CA ASN A 113 -0.94 0.56 4.71
C ASN A 113 -2.26 1.18 5.18
N GLU A 114 -2.30 2.47 5.50
CA GLU A 114 -3.55 3.17 5.83
C GLU A 114 -4.50 3.18 4.62
N LEU A 115 -3.98 3.41 3.40
CA LEU A 115 -4.78 3.35 2.17
C LEU A 115 -5.29 1.93 1.90
N LEU A 116 -4.45 0.93 2.17
CA LEU A 116 -4.85 -0.47 2.02
C LEU A 116 -5.98 -0.86 2.97
N ASN A 117 -5.98 -0.30 4.18
CA ASN A 117 -7.07 -0.52 5.13
C ASN A 117 -8.37 0.15 4.67
N LEU A 118 -8.29 1.36 4.11
CA LEU A 118 -9.45 2.03 3.52
C LEU A 118 -10.07 1.19 2.40
N LEU A 119 -9.26 0.71 1.45
CA LEU A 119 -9.71 -0.16 0.34
C LEU A 119 -10.46 -1.41 0.84
N LYS A 120 -9.96 -2.06 1.89
CA LYS A 120 -10.60 -3.27 2.45
C LYS A 120 -11.96 -3.02 3.08
N THR A 121 -12.20 -1.80 3.54
CA THR A 121 -13.45 -1.44 4.22
C THR A 121 -14.43 -0.71 3.32
N ASP A 122 -14.01 -0.36 2.10
CA ASP A 122 -14.81 0.45 1.21
C ASP A 122 -15.71 -0.43 0.33
N PRO A 123 -17.06 -0.33 0.45
CA PRO A 123 -17.98 -1.14 -0.34
C PRO A 123 -17.93 -0.82 -1.84
N MET A 124 -17.30 0.29 -2.26
CA MET A 124 -17.11 0.62 -3.68
C MET A 124 -16.03 -0.24 -4.35
N PHE A 125 -15.16 -0.89 -3.59
CA PHE A 125 -14.13 -1.79 -4.10
C PHE A 125 -14.45 -3.24 -3.70
N PRO A 126 -14.96 -4.06 -4.63
CA PRO A 126 -15.21 -5.48 -4.35
C PRO A 126 -13.96 -6.19 -3.86
N ASP A 127 -14.11 -7.21 -3.02
CA ASP A 127 -12.98 -7.99 -2.47
C ASP A 127 -11.99 -8.45 -3.56
N LYS A 128 -12.51 -8.90 -4.71
CA LYS A 128 -11.69 -9.29 -5.86
C LYS A 128 -10.79 -8.16 -6.36
N GLU A 129 -11.33 -6.95 -6.48
CA GLU A 129 -10.60 -5.77 -6.93
C GLU A 129 -9.59 -5.30 -5.87
N THR A 130 -10.01 -5.22 -4.61
CA THR A 130 -9.15 -4.90 -3.48
C THR A 130 -7.97 -5.87 -3.38
N ASN A 131 -8.21 -7.17 -3.53
CA ASN A 131 -7.17 -8.19 -3.50
C ASN A 131 -6.22 -8.05 -4.68
N ALA A 132 -6.74 -7.78 -5.88
CA ALA A 132 -5.91 -7.52 -7.06
C ALA A 132 -5.05 -6.26 -6.87
N TYR A 133 -5.60 -5.18 -6.29
CA TYR A 133 -4.85 -3.98 -5.99
C TYR A 133 -3.70 -4.24 -5.02
N ILE A 134 -3.99 -4.88 -3.88
CA ILE A 134 -2.99 -5.21 -2.86
C ILE A 134 -1.92 -6.13 -3.45
N TYR A 135 -2.34 -7.15 -4.22
CA TYR A 135 -1.43 -8.07 -4.89
C TYR A 135 -0.45 -7.32 -5.81
N ASN A 136 -0.97 -6.44 -6.67
CA ASN A 136 -0.14 -5.69 -7.61
C ASN A 136 0.78 -4.68 -6.90
N LEU A 137 0.31 -4.03 -5.83
CA LEU A 137 1.14 -3.15 -5.03
C LEU A 137 2.32 -3.91 -4.40
N LEU A 138 2.06 -5.07 -3.80
CA LEU A 138 3.09 -5.93 -3.23
C LEU A 138 4.02 -6.49 -4.31
N ARG A 139 3.48 -6.87 -5.47
CA ARG A 139 4.28 -7.35 -6.60
C ARG A 139 5.24 -6.28 -7.11
N GLU A 140 4.78 -5.05 -7.30
CA GLU A 140 5.64 -3.97 -7.78
C GLU A 140 6.63 -3.51 -6.70
N SER A 141 6.22 -3.44 -5.43
CA SER A 141 7.11 -3.03 -4.34
C SER A 141 8.15 -4.07 -3.96
N ILE A 142 7.79 -5.36 -3.94
CA ILE A 142 8.67 -6.42 -3.44
C ILE A 142 9.29 -7.21 -4.59
N GLY A 143 8.46 -7.71 -5.50
CA GLY A 143 8.89 -8.57 -6.61
C GLY A 143 9.71 -7.78 -7.62
N ASN A 144 9.07 -6.82 -8.30
CA ASN A 144 9.70 -6.10 -9.40
C ASN A 144 10.60 -4.95 -8.95
N ARG A 145 10.47 -4.54 -7.67
CA ARG A 145 11.13 -3.35 -7.10
C ARG A 145 10.90 -2.08 -7.95
N ASN A 146 9.72 -1.98 -8.56
CA ASN A 146 9.31 -0.90 -9.44
C ASN A 146 8.55 0.18 -8.67
N LEU A 147 9.30 0.99 -7.92
CA LEU A 147 8.75 2.00 -7.02
C LEU A 147 7.96 3.10 -7.75
N ALA A 148 8.22 3.31 -9.05
CA ALA A 148 7.43 4.22 -9.87
C ALA A 148 5.99 3.70 -10.05
N ALA A 149 5.83 2.41 -10.38
CA ALA A 149 4.51 1.79 -10.46
C ALA A 149 3.80 1.69 -9.10
N VAL A 150 4.56 1.56 -8.00
CA VAL A 150 4.00 1.69 -6.64
C VAL A 150 3.44 3.10 -6.44
N SER A 151 4.18 4.14 -6.85
CA SER A 151 3.71 5.53 -6.79
C SER A 151 2.45 5.76 -7.64
N ASP A 152 2.37 5.18 -8.84
CA ASP A 152 1.17 5.19 -9.69
C ASP A 152 -0.06 4.60 -8.98
N LEU A 153 0.08 3.43 -8.36
CA LEU A 153 -1.00 2.81 -7.60
C LEU A 153 -1.45 3.71 -6.44
N ILE A 154 -0.49 4.19 -5.64
CA ILE A 154 -0.77 4.96 -4.43
C ILE A 154 -1.34 6.35 -4.76
N ARG A 155 -0.90 7.03 -5.82
CA ARG A 155 -1.39 8.37 -6.16
C ARG A 155 -2.87 8.36 -6.51
N TYR A 156 -3.33 7.38 -7.31
CA TYR A 156 -4.76 7.27 -7.64
C TYR A 156 -5.61 6.91 -6.43
N CYS A 157 -5.16 5.97 -5.60
CA CYS A 157 -5.89 5.58 -4.40
C CYS A 157 -5.96 6.73 -3.37
N SER A 158 -4.84 7.41 -3.12
CA SER A 158 -4.79 8.53 -2.17
C SER A 158 -5.64 9.71 -2.63
N LEU A 159 -5.58 10.09 -3.90
CA LEU A 159 -6.45 11.14 -4.43
C LEU A 159 -7.92 10.73 -4.47
N TYR A 160 -8.24 9.44 -4.67
CA TYR A 160 -9.62 8.98 -4.59
C TYR A 160 -10.20 9.20 -3.19
N TYR A 161 -9.46 8.91 -2.13
CA TYR A 161 -9.97 9.10 -0.76
C TYR A 161 -9.92 10.54 -0.28
N TYR A 162 -8.87 11.27 -0.62
CA TYR A 162 -8.56 12.56 -0.01
C TYR A 162 -8.74 13.75 -0.96
N GLY A 163 -8.68 13.53 -2.28
CA GLY A 163 -8.66 14.61 -3.28
C GLY A 163 -7.48 15.57 -3.08
N GLY A 164 -7.58 16.76 -3.67
CA GLY A 164 -6.50 17.75 -3.68
C GLY A 164 -5.57 17.56 -4.87
N TYR A 165 -4.30 17.92 -4.68
CA TYR A 165 -3.28 17.98 -5.73
C TYR A 165 -2.22 16.94 -5.51
N TYR A 166 -1.92 16.15 -6.54
CA TYR A 166 -0.75 15.31 -6.59
C TYR A 166 0.34 15.99 -7.41
N LEU A 167 1.58 15.89 -6.93
CA LEU A 167 2.77 16.33 -7.63
C LEU A 167 3.86 15.27 -7.45
N ASP A 168 4.49 14.86 -8.53
CA ASP A 168 5.70 14.05 -8.45
C ASP A 168 6.80 14.82 -7.70
N THR A 169 7.60 14.09 -6.92
CA THR A 169 8.58 14.70 -5.99
C THR A 169 9.70 15.46 -6.70
N ASP A 170 9.94 15.17 -7.98
CA ASP A 170 11.01 15.73 -8.80
C ASP A 170 10.56 16.84 -9.77
N LEU A 171 9.29 17.30 -9.67
CA LEU A 171 8.77 18.41 -10.49
C LEU A 171 9.20 19.81 -10.02
N LEU A 172 9.72 19.90 -8.80
CA LEU A 172 10.40 21.09 -8.26
C LEU A 172 9.71 22.44 -8.57
N PRO A 173 8.45 22.68 -8.16
CA PRO A 173 7.74 23.93 -8.46
C PRO A 173 8.40 25.14 -7.84
N SER A 174 8.27 26.29 -8.51
CA SER A 174 8.89 27.55 -8.09
C SER A 174 8.01 28.23 -7.05
N VAL A 175 8.36 28.08 -5.77
CA VAL A 175 7.64 28.70 -4.65
C VAL A 175 8.56 29.59 -3.82
N ASP A 176 8.04 30.69 -3.29
CA ASP A 176 8.74 31.55 -2.35
C ASP A 176 7.83 32.01 -1.20
N SER A 177 8.33 32.92 -0.37
CA SER A 177 7.58 33.44 0.78
C SER A 177 6.31 34.21 0.38
N THR A 178 6.25 34.72 -0.85
CA THR A 178 5.14 35.50 -1.40
C THR A 178 4.11 34.67 -2.15
N THR A 179 4.44 33.43 -2.52
CA THR A 179 3.52 32.51 -3.17
C THR A 179 2.24 32.33 -2.35
N LYS A 180 1.09 32.57 -3.00
CA LYS A 180 -0.25 32.32 -2.46
C LYS A 180 -0.96 31.31 -3.34
N PHE A 181 -1.20 30.12 -2.79
CA PHE A 181 -1.98 29.11 -3.49
C PHE A 181 -3.46 29.45 -3.45
N MET A 182 -4.16 29.12 -4.54
CA MET A 182 -5.60 29.29 -4.69
C MET A 182 -6.21 27.97 -5.17
N PRO A 183 -7.17 27.38 -4.44
CA PRO A 183 -7.82 26.16 -4.89
C PRO A 183 -8.54 26.37 -6.23
N ASP A 184 -8.27 25.49 -7.18
CA ASP A 184 -8.94 25.40 -8.47
C ASP A 184 -10.38 24.94 -8.28
N LYS A 185 -11.26 25.35 -9.20
CA LYS A 185 -12.67 24.97 -9.23
C LYS A 185 -13.04 24.40 -10.60
N PRO A 186 -12.41 23.29 -11.03
CA PRO A 186 -12.72 22.71 -12.33
C PRO A 186 -14.19 22.27 -12.37
N PRO A 187 -14.96 22.61 -13.43
CA PRO A 187 -16.39 22.27 -13.53
C PRO A 187 -16.68 20.77 -13.43
N LEU A 188 -15.72 19.94 -13.82
CA LEU A 188 -15.82 18.48 -13.79
C LEU A 188 -14.97 17.88 -12.66
N GLY A 189 -14.61 18.67 -11.63
CA GLY A 189 -13.96 18.15 -10.43
C GLY A 189 -12.53 17.63 -10.62
N ILE A 190 -11.93 17.81 -11.80
CA ILE A 190 -10.57 17.37 -12.14
C ILE A 190 -9.85 18.42 -12.98
N ILE A 191 -8.55 18.60 -12.76
CA ILE A 191 -7.68 19.50 -13.51
C ILE A 191 -6.28 18.91 -13.66
N GLY A 192 -5.66 18.99 -14.83
CA GLY A 192 -4.28 18.50 -15.00
C GLY A 192 -3.78 18.62 -16.43
N HIS A 193 -2.63 18.01 -16.73
CA HIS A 193 -2.13 17.88 -18.09
C HIS A 193 -2.92 16.84 -18.87
N ILE A 194 -4.08 17.28 -19.34
CA ILE A 194 -5.06 16.51 -20.08
C ILE A 194 -5.37 17.27 -21.36
N GLN A 195 -5.30 16.61 -22.50
CA GLN A 195 -5.60 17.19 -23.80
C GLN A 195 -6.26 16.17 -24.72
N GLN A 196 -6.86 16.66 -25.80
CA GLN A 196 -7.31 15.78 -26.86
C GLN A 196 -6.10 15.28 -27.64
N GLN A 197 -6.03 13.97 -27.88
CA GLN A 197 -4.95 13.36 -28.62
C GLN A 197 -4.92 13.90 -30.06
N ASN A 198 -3.76 14.43 -30.45
CA ASN A 198 -3.51 14.82 -31.82
C ASN A 198 -3.07 13.62 -32.65
N HIS A 199 -4.01 13.01 -33.38
CA HIS A 199 -3.69 11.93 -34.33
C HIS A 199 -2.62 12.38 -35.35
N PRO A 200 -1.61 11.56 -35.66
CA PRO A 200 -0.62 11.86 -36.70
C PRO A 200 -1.27 12.18 -38.05
N GLU A 201 -0.64 13.04 -38.86
CA GLU A 201 -1.19 13.46 -40.16
C GLU A 201 -1.46 12.27 -41.09
N SER A 202 -0.64 11.21 -41.01
CA SER A 202 -0.86 9.95 -41.73
C SER A 202 -2.17 9.26 -41.33
N LYS A 203 -2.48 9.15 -40.03
CA LYS A 203 -3.77 8.63 -39.54
C LYS A 203 -4.93 9.54 -39.97
N ARG A 204 -4.76 10.87 -39.88
CA ARG A 204 -5.79 11.83 -40.32
C ARG A 204 -6.07 11.73 -41.82
N THR A 205 -5.03 11.52 -42.62
CA THR A 205 -5.14 11.34 -44.07
C THR A 205 -5.84 10.03 -44.40
N LEU A 206 -5.44 8.92 -43.75
CA LEU A 206 -6.07 7.62 -43.94
C LEU A 206 -7.56 7.64 -43.54
N ALA A 207 -7.89 8.24 -42.40
CA ALA A 207 -9.28 8.40 -41.95
C ALA A 207 -10.12 9.20 -42.95
N ARG A 208 -9.57 10.29 -43.50
CA ARG A 208 -10.21 11.06 -44.59
C ARG A 208 -10.41 10.23 -45.85
N MET A 209 -9.40 9.47 -46.27
CA MET A 209 -9.47 8.60 -47.45
C MET A 209 -10.53 7.51 -47.30
N LEU A 210 -10.61 6.89 -46.13
CA LEU A 210 -11.53 5.80 -45.84
C LEU A 210 -12.92 6.28 -45.37
N LYS A 211 -13.12 7.60 -45.20
CA LYS A 211 -14.33 8.21 -44.61
C LYS A 211 -14.69 7.62 -43.23
N ILE A 212 -13.67 7.24 -42.46
CA ILE A 212 -13.84 6.69 -41.11
C ILE A 212 -13.64 7.83 -40.11
N PRO A 213 -14.56 8.05 -39.15
CA PRO A 213 -14.37 9.04 -38.10
C PRO A 213 -13.19 8.64 -37.21
N LEU A 214 -12.30 9.59 -36.90
CA LEU A 214 -11.25 9.34 -35.93
C LEU A 214 -11.85 9.20 -34.52
N PRO A 215 -11.30 8.30 -33.69
CA PRO A 215 -11.72 8.19 -32.30
C PRO A 215 -11.36 9.47 -31.54
N LEU A 216 -12.23 9.84 -30.60
CA LEU A 216 -11.94 10.87 -29.61
C LEU A 216 -11.12 10.21 -28.51
N GLU A 217 -9.87 10.62 -28.41
CA GLU A 217 -8.91 10.07 -27.46
C GLU A 217 -8.34 11.21 -26.61
N VAL A 218 -7.97 10.89 -25.38
CA VAL A 218 -7.34 11.76 -24.40
C VAL A 218 -5.87 11.38 -24.28
N ASP A 219 -5.02 12.39 -24.31
CA ASP A 219 -3.60 12.29 -24.02
C ASP A 219 -3.30 13.12 -22.76
N GLY A 220 -2.33 12.67 -21.97
CA GLY A 220 -1.99 13.33 -20.72
C GLY A 220 -0.87 12.66 -19.95
N ASN A 221 -0.54 13.24 -18.80
CA ASN A 221 0.31 12.61 -17.79
C ASN A 221 -0.40 12.59 -16.44
N ASN A 222 0.16 11.85 -15.50
CA ASN A 222 -0.35 11.73 -14.13
C ASN A 222 0.65 12.26 -13.10
N ASP A 223 1.66 13.02 -13.53
CA ASP A 223 2.74 13.53 -12.69
C ASP A 223 2.29 14.72 -11.85
N ALA A 224 1.36 15.53 -12.39
CA ALA A 224 0.79 16.68 -11.71
C ALA A 224 -0.68 16.87 -12.10
N PHE A 225 -1.59 16.69 -11.14
CA PHE A 225 -3.02 16.92 -11.35
C PHE A 225 -3.77 17.13 -10.03
N GLY A 226 -4.90 17.83 -10.12
CA GLY A 226 -5.83 18.09 -9.03
C GLY A 226 -7.18 17.40 -9.25
N VAL A 227 -7.81 16.92 -8.18
CA VAL A 227 -9.09 16.21 -8.25
C VAL A 227 -9.86 16.31 -6.93
N VAL A 228 -11.19 16.35 -7.00
CA VAL A 228 -12.04 16.28 -5.81
C VAL A 228 -12.04 14.87 -5.21
N PRO A 229 -12.22 14.71 -3.88
CA PRO A 229 -12.31 13.38 -3.28
C PRO A 229 -13.51 12.61 -3.86
N ARG A 230 -13.38 11.28 -3.89
CA ARG A 230 -14.38 10.34 -4.41
C ARG A 230 -14.74 10.55 -5.89
N HIS A 231 -13.87 11.20 -6.66
CA HIS A 231 -14.12 11.38 -8.08
C HIS A 231 -14.13 10.04 -8.83
N PRO A 232 -15.18 9.75 -9.63
CA PRO A 232 -15.35 8.43 -10.24
C PRO A 232 -14.24 8.05 -11.23
N ILE A 233 -13.64 9.03 -11.92
CA ILE A 233 -12.49 8.81 -12.82
C ILE A 233 -11.38 8.01 -12.14
N LEU A 234 -11.07 8.30 -10.87
CA LEU A 234 -9.97 7.61 -10.18
C LEU A 234 -10.31 6.16 -9.84
N ARG A 235 -11.57 5.84 -9.51
CA ARG A 235 -12.00 4.45 -9.33
C ARG A 235 -11.86 3.68 -10.64
N VAL A 236 -12.36 4.24 -11.74
CA VAL A 236 -12.27 3.58 -13.05
C VAL A 236 -10.83 3.49 -13.56
N ALA A 237 -9.98 4.49 -13.27
CA ALA A 237 -8.55 4.44 -13.57
C ALA A 237 -7.86 3.28 -12.82
N ILE A 238 -8.18 3.08 -11.53
CA ILE A 238 -7.70 1.93 -10.76
C ILE A 238 -8.16 0.61 -11.41
N GLN A 239 -9.45 0.48 -11.75
CA GLN A 239 -9.97 -0.73 -12.41
C GLN A 239 -9.29 -1.05 -13.73
N LYS A 240 -9.15 -0.05 -14.61
CA LYS A 240 -8.46 -0.19 -15.90
C LYS A 240 -7.00 -0.57 -15.72
N MET A 241 -6.32 0.01 -14.73
CA MET A 241 -4.93 -0.32 -14.41
C MET A 241 -4.81 -1.78 -13.95
N LEU A 242 -5.71 -2.25 -13.07
CA LEU A 242 -5.73 -3.66 -12.63
C LEU A 242 -6.06 -4.62 -13.79
N ALA A 243 -6.96 -4.23 -14.70
CA ALA A 243 -7.23 -5.00 -15.91
C ALA A 243 -6.00 -5.05 -16.84
N ALA A 244 -5.26 -3.95 -16.96
CA ALA A 244 -4.01 -3.91 -17.72
C ALA A 244 -2.94 -4.81 -17.09
N TYR A 245 -2.82 -4.83 -15.77
CA TYR A 245 -1.97 -5.79 -15.05
C TYR A 245 -2.40 -7.23 -15.31
N ALA A 246 -3.68 -7.55 -15.21
CA ALA A 246 -4.19 -8.90 -15.49
C ALA A 246 -3.94 -9.33 -16.93
N LYS A 247 -4.08 -8.42 -17.90
CA LYS A 247 -3.74 -8.69 -19.31
C LYS A 247 -2.25 -8.97 -19.48
N GLN A 248 -1.39 -8.25 -18.76
CA GLN A 248 0.05 -8.50 -18.76
C GLN A 248 0.41 -9.86 -18.13
N ASP A 249 -0.44 -10.40 -17.25
CA ASP A 249 -0.22 -11.71 -16.60
C ASP A 249 -0.64 -12.90 -17.48
N LEU A 250 -1.50 -12.68 -18.48
CA LEU A 250 -2.05 -13.72 -19.36
C LEU A 250 -1.13 -14.14 -20.52
N GLU A 251 0.04 -13.53 -20.66
CA GLU A 251 1.09 -14.02 -21.56
C GLU A 251 2.20 -14.61 -20.66
N PRO A 252 2.39 -15.96 -20.54
CA PRO A 252 3.56 -16.64 -19.91
C PRO A 252 4.69 -17.12 -20.88
N ILE A 253 5.96 -16.64 -20.80
CA ILE A 253 7.11 -17.10 -21.66
C ILE A 253 7.64 -18.40 -21.21
N ILE A 254 7.59 -18.65 -19.90
CA ILE A 254 7.96 -19.96 -19.40
C ILE A 254 7.04 -21.02 -20.02
N LEU A 255 5.78 -20.71 -20.42
CA LEU A 255 4.99 -21.64 -21.23
C LEU A 255 5.48 -21.77 -22.69
N LYS A 256 6.13 -20.75 -23.24
CA LYS A 256 6.74 -20.80 -24.58
C LYS A 256 8.07 -21.57 -24.58
N ASP A 257 8.81 -21.56 -23.47
CA ASP A 257 10.13 -22.18 -23.35
C ASP A 257 10.15 -23.49 -22.56
N ILE A 258 9.28 -23.68 -21.58
CA ILE A 258 9.01 -24.97 -20.95
C ILE A 258 7.90 -25.62 -21.75
N SER A 259 8.32 -26.38 -22.74
CA SER A 259 7.46 -27.28 -23.46
C SER A 259 7.64 -28.70 -22.93
N VAL A 260 6.64 -29.54 -23.13
CA VAL A 260 6.75 -30.97 -22.76
C VAL A 260 7.91 -31.63 -23.50
N GLU A 261 8.23 -31.15 -24.70
CA GLU A 261 9.41 -31.56 -25.47
C GLU A 261 10.71 -31.20 -24.77
N LYS A 262 10.90 -29.96 -24.29
CA LYS A 262 12.12 -29.59 -23.56
C LYS A 262 12.25 -30.31 -22.22
N ILE A 263 11.12 -30.53 -21.54
CA ILE A 263 11.09 -31.39 -20.34
C ILE A 263 11.56 -32.79 -20.74
N ALA A 264 10.90 -33.40 -21.73
CA ALA A 264 11.20 -34.74 -22.22
C ALA A 264 12.67 -34.91 -22.60
N ASP A 265 13.22 -33.96 -23.34
CA ASP A 265 14.59 -34.00 -23.84
C ASP A 265 15.61 -33.89 -22.69
N ARG A 266 15.32 -33.07 -21.67
CA ARG A 266 16.23 -32.87 -20.53
C ARG A 266 16.22 -34.03 -19.54
N ILE A 267 15.11 -34.76 -19.43
CA ILE A 267 14.98 -35.91 -18.52
C ILE A 267 15.01 -37.27 -19.24
N LYS A 268 15.19 -37.27 -20.57
CA LYS A 268 15.01 -38.41 -21.48
C LYS A 268 15.71 -39.69 -21.05
N ASP A 269 16.95 -39.58 -20.57
CA ASP A 269 17.79 -40.71 -20.18
C ASP A 269 17.44 -41.26 -18.78
N THR A 270 16.48 -40.64 -18.10
CA THR A 270 16.06 -41.00 -16.74
C THR A 270 14.58 -41.38 -16.65
N LEU A 271 13.86 -41.40 -17.77
CA LEU A 271 12.42 -41.67 -17.76
C LEU A 271 12.11 -43.16 -17.66
N THR A 272 11.27 -43.49 -16.69
CA THR A 272 10.57 -44.78 -16.61
C THR A 272 9.51 -44.89 -17.71
N SER A 273 8.97 -46.09 -17.90
CA SER A 273 7.87 -46.33 -18.85
C SER A 273 6.63 -45.48 -18.54
N PHE A 274 6.32 -45.29 -17.26
CA PHE A 274 5.23 -44.42 -16.82
C PHE A 274 5.46 -42.96 -17.24
N GLU A 275 6.62 -42.41 -16.90
CA GLU A 275 6.92 -40.99 -17.13
C GLU A 275 7.03 -40.70 -18.63
N SER A 276 7.59 -41.63 -19.41
CA SER A 276 7.62 -41.55 -20.88
C SER A 276 6.21 -41.51 -21.46
N ASN A 277 5.29 -42.35 -20.95
CA ASN A 277 3.90 -42.35 -21.38
C ASN A 277 3.19 -41.04 -20.99
N PHE A 278 3.41 -40.55 -19.77
CA PHE A 278 2.87 -39.27 -19.30
C PHE A 278 3.25 -38.10 -20.20
N VAL A 279 4.55 -37.95 -20.46
CA VAL A 279 5.10 -36.91 -21.33
C VAL A 279 4.57 -37.05 -22.77
N SER A 280 4.51 -38.28 -23.29
CA SER A 280 4.00 -38.55 -24.65
C SER A 280 2.51 -38.20 -24.80
N GLN A 281 1.67 -38.61 -23.85
CA GLN A 281 0.24 -38.30 -23.89
C GLN A 281 -0.02 -36.81 -23.71
N LEU A 282 0.71 -36.16 -22.79
CA LEU A 282 0.58 -34.73 -22.57
C LEU A 282 0.96 -33.92 -23.82
N LYS A 283 1.93 -34.41 -24.62
CA LYS A 283 2.32 -33.80 -25.89
C LYS A 283 1.22 -33.85 -26.97
N ASN A 284 0.33 -34.84 -26.91
CA ASN A 284 -0.73 -35.02 -27.91
C ASN A 284 -1.93 -34.08 -27.72
N ASP A 285 -2.04 -33.42 -26.56
CA ASP A 285 -3.10 -32.46 -26.25
C ASP A 285 -2.54 -31.11 -25.79
N LYS A 286 -2.46 -30.17 -26.74
CA LYS A 286 -1.88 -28.84 -26.53
C LYS A 286 -2.63 -27.99 -25.49
N ALA A 287 -3.94 -28.17 -25.36
CA ALA A 287 -4.74 -27.41 -24.39
C ALA A 287 -4.46 -27.92 -22.98
N THR A 288 -4.56 -29.24 -22.79
CA THR A 288 -4.23 -29.92 -21.52
C THR A 288 -2.77 -29.70 -21.12
N GLN A 289 -1.84 -29.72 -22.08
CA GLN A 289 -0.44 -29.37 -21.89
C GLN A 289 -0.26 -27.97 -21.29
N THR A 290 -0.89 -26.97 -21.90
CA THR A 290 -0.74 -25.56 -21.48
C THR A 290 -1.26 -25.38 -20.05
N GLU A 291 -2.43 -25.95 -19.76
CA GLU A 291 -3.06 -25.88 -18.44
C GLU A 291 -2.24 -26.61 -17.36
N PHE A 292 -1.71 -27.79 -17.68
CA PHE A 292 -0.85 -28.56 -16.78
C PHE A 292 0.42 -27.80 -16.43
N ILE A 293 1.16 -27.32 -17.44
CA ILE A 293 2.43 -26.62 -17.22
C ILE A 293 2.18 -25.34 -16.42
N GLN A 294 1.10 -24.60 -16.70
CA GLN A 294 0.76 -23.40 -15.94
C GLN A 294 0.45 -23.71 -14.48
N SER A 295 -0.33 -24.76 -14.23
CA SER A 295 -0.67 -25.22 -12.88
C SER A 295 0.56 -25.69 -12.11
N LEU A 296 1.43 -26.46 -12.76
CA LEU A 296 2.67 -26.98 -12.20
C LEU A 296 3.64 -25.85 -11.85
N LEU A 297 3.82 -24.88 -12.76
CA LEU A 297 4.65 -23.70 -12.51
C LEU A 297 4.20 -22.93 -11.28
N ASN A 298 2.90 -22.62 -11.18
CA ASN A 298 2.34 -21.93 -10.02
C ASN A 298 2.67 -22.64 -8.69
N LYS A 299 2.60 -23.97 -8.67
CA LYS A 299 2.93 -24.77 -7.48
C LYS A 299 4.42 -24.86 -7.19
N CYS A 300 5.27 -24.95 -8.21
CA CYS A 300 6.72 -24.91 -8.03
C CYS A 300 7.19 -23.54 -7.52
N PHE A 301 6.54 -22.45 -7.93
CA PHE A 301 6.78 -21.12 -7.37
C PHE A 301 6.38 -21.07 -5.89
N GLU A 302 5.18 -21.57 -5.54
CA GLU A 302 4.74 -21.68 -4.14
C GLU A 302 5.75 -22.47 -3.28
N LEU A 303 6.32 -23.55 -3.82
CA LEU A 303 7.31 -24.38 -3.13
C LEU A 303 8.63 -23.62 -2.91
N ARG A 304 9.17 -22.97 -3.95
CA ARG A 304 10.42 -22.19 -3.87
C ARG A 304 10.29 -21.01 -2.92
N LEU A 305 9.12 -20.36 -2.90
CA LEU A 305 8.76 -19.34 -1.95
C LEU A 305 8.84 -19.83 -0.49
N LEU A 306 8.51 -21.09 -0.22
CA LEU A 306 8.63 -21.68 1.12
C LEU A 306 10.08 -22.01 1.47
N ASP A 307 10.91 -22.36 0.47
CA ASP A 307 12.34 -22.64 0.65
C ASP A 307 13.18 -21.37 0.94
N ASN A 308 12.74 -20.22 0.43
CA ASN A 308 13.41 -18.93 0.61
C ASN A 308 12.98 -18.16 1.86
N VAL A 309 12.33 -18.80 2.84
CA VAL A 309 11.98 -18.15 4.12
C VAL A 309 13.23 -18.09 5.01
N ASN A 310 13.76 -16.89 5.23
CA ASN A 310 14.91 -16.67 6.10
C ASN A 310 14.45 -16.50 7.57
N PHE A 311 14.88 -17.40 8.46
CA PHE A 311 14.55 -17.33 9.89
C PHE A 311 15.66 -16.64 10.68
N ASN A 312 15.89 -15.34 10.45
CA ASN A 312 16.77 -14.57 11.32
C ASN A 312 16.08 -14.30 12.68
N GLU A 313 16.86 -14.32 13.77
CA GLU A 313 16.38 -14.28 15.17
C GLU A 313 15.44 -13.11 15.53
N MET A 314 15.46 -12.00 14.77
CA MET A 314 14.57 -10.85 15.00
C MET A 314 13.13 -11.07 14.47
N GLU A 315 12.89 -11.91 13.45
CA GLU A 315 11.54 -12.18 12.92
C GLU A 315 10.72 -13.14 13.79
N LEU A 316 11.39 -14.05 14.51
CA LEU A 316 10.78 -15.03 15.40
C LEU A 316 10.06 -14.39 16.61
N LYS A 317 10.46 -13.17 17.00
CA LYS A 317 9.83 -12.44 18.11
C LYS A 317 8.50 -11.76 17.74
N ASN A 318 8.25 -11.50 16.45
CA ASN A 318 7.10 -10.70 16.00
C ASN A 318 6.00 -11.49 15.27
N SER A 319 6.17 -12.80 15.03
CA SER A 319 5.14 -13.66 14.43
C SER A 319 5.06 -15.04 15.09
N PRO A 320 4.27 -15.23 16.16
CA PRO A 320 4.18 -16.50 16.89
C PRO A 320 3.55 -17.66 16.09
N GLN A 321 3.11 -17.43 14.84
CA GLN A 321 2.40 -18.42 14.02
C GLN A 321 3.27 -19.05 12.92
N ARG A 322 4.44 -18.48 12.59
CA ARG A 322 5.33 -19.04 11.57
C ARG A 322 6.61 -19.55 12.21
N THR A 323 6.62 -20.85 12.48
CA THR A 323 7.79 -21.56 12.97
C THR A 323 8.43 -22.32 11.81
N PRO A 324 9.70 -22.74 11.90
CA PRO A 324 10.28 -23.70 10.97
C PRO A 324 9.37 -24.92 10.76
N SER A 325 8.66 -25.35 11.80
CA SER A 325 7.68 -26.44 11.74
C SER A 325 6.44 -26.10 10.89
N SER A 326 5.91 -24.88 10.94
CA SER A 326 4.74 -24.52 10.12
C SER A 326 5.12 -24.39 8.64
N VAL A 327 6.28 -23.81 8.32
CA VAL A 327 6.77 -23.71 6.94
C VAL A 327 7.07 -25.09 6.37
N ALA A 328 7.61 -26.00 7.17
CA ALA A 328 7.79 -27.40 6.77
C ALA A 328 6.45 -28.09 6.46
N LYS A 329 5.39 -27.83 7.24
CA LYS A 329 4.03 -28.33 6.97
C LYS A 329 3.46 -27.77 5.66
N ASP A 330 3.61 -26.47 5.42
CA ASP A 330 3.15 -25.84 4.19
C ASP A 330 3.92 -26.39 2.98
N LYS A 331 5.24 -26.60 3.12
CA LYS A 331 6.06 -27.22 2.08
C LYS A 331 5.57 -28.62 1.74
N GLN A 332 5.28 -29.43 2.76
CA GLN A 332 4.73 -30.77 2.58
C GLN A 332 3.34 -30.72 1.90
N LYS A 333 2.48 -29.78 2.28
CA LYS A 333 1.17 -29.57 1.67
C LYS A 333 1.28 -29.17 0.19
N THR A 334 2.22 -28.29 -0.15
CA THR A 334 2.48 -27.89 -1.54
C THR A 334 3.01 -29.05 -2.37
N LEU A 335 3.95 -29.85 -1.84
CA LEU A 335 4.45 -31.07 -2.48
C LEU A 335 3.30 -32.06 -2.78
N LEU A 336 2.44 -32.33 -1.79
CA LEU A 336 1.26 -33.18 -1.97
C LEU A 336 0.30 -32.61 -3.02
N SER A 337 0.18 -31.28 -3.12
CA SER A 337 -0.67 -30.66 -4.15
C SER A 337 -0.12 -30.84 -5.57
N ILE A 338 1.21 -30.88 -5.74
CA ILE A 338 1.87 -31.18 -7.02
C ILE A 338 1.65 -32.65 -7.39
N GLU A 339 1.84 -33.56 -6.42
CA GLU A 339 1.56 -34.98 -6.63
C GLU A 339 0.10 -35.21 -7.04
N LYS A 340 -0.85 -34.54 -6.37
CA LYS A 340 -2.26 -34.61 -6.71
C LYS A 340 -2.55 -34.08 -8.12
N LEU A 341 -1.95 -32.95 -8.50
CA LEU A 341 -2.06 -32.38 -9.85
C LEU A 341 -1.60 -33.41 -10.91
N ILE A 342 -0.43 -34.02 -10.71
CA ILE A 342 0.10 -35.03 -11.64
C ILE A 342 -0.84 -36.24 -11.71
N ALA A 343 -1.37 -36.71 -10.57
CA ALA A 343 -2.31 -37.83 -10.55
C ALA A 343 -3.63 -37.51 -11.28
N GLU A 344 -4.16 -36.29 -11.13
CA GLU A 344 -5.35 -35.81 -11.82
C GLU A 344 -5.14 -35.78 -13.34
N TYR A 345 -4.03 -35.20 -13.79
CA TYR A 345 -3.69 -35.17 -15.22
C TYR A 345 -3.34 -36.55 -15.77
N THR A 346 -2.74 -37.45 -14.99
CA THR A 346 -2.49 -38.84 -15.40
C THR A 346 -3.80 -39.56 -15.74
N LYS A 347 -4.85 -39.36 -14.92
CA LYS A 347 -6.19 -39.90 -15.19
C LYS A 347 -6.84 -39.24 -16.40
N GLN A 348 -6.71 -37.92 -16.54
CA GLN A 348 -7.24 -37.18 -17.69
C GLN A 348 -6.61 -37.64 -19.01
N LEU A 349 -5.32 -37.97 -18.99
CA LEU A 349 -4.56 -38.51 -20.12
C LEU A 349 -4.79 -40.01 -20.36
N LYS A 350 -5.67 -40.67 -19.58
CA LYS A 350 -6.02 -42.09 -19.70
C LYS A 350 -4.80 -43.02 -19.61
N ILE A 351 -3.87 -42.71 -18.71
CA ILE A 351 -2.71 -43.56 -18.45
C ILE A 351 -3.09 -44.57 -17.38
N ASP A 352 -3.17 -45.83 -17.77
CA ASP A 352 -3.49 -46.94 -16.87
C ASP A 352 -2.25 -47.44 -16.12
N ASN A 353 -2.48 -48.17 -15.02
CA ASN A 353 -1.45 -48.92 -14.27
C ASN A 353 -0.30 -48.07 -13.69
N PHE A 354 -0.61 -46.89 -13.15
CA PHE A 354 0.35 -46.10 -12.37
C PHE A 354 0.17 -46.29 -10.86
N THR A 355 1.26 -46.15 -10.12
CA THR A 355 1.27 -46.18 -8.65
C THR A 355 1.50 -44.79 -8.08
N ASN A 356 1.21 -44.61 -6.78
CA ASN A 356 1.54 -43.37 -6.07
C ASN A 356 3.05 -43.08 -6.09
N GLU A 357 3.89 -44.13 -6.09
CA GLU A 357 5.34 -43.97 -6.18
C GLU A 357 5.76 -43.42 -7.56
N ASN A 358 5.08 -43.84 -8.64
CA ASN A 358 5.34 -43.29 -9.96
C ASN A 358 5.02 -41.78 -10.03
N VAL A 359 3.91 -41.35 -9.42
CA VAL A 359 3.52 -39.93 -9.34
C VAL A 359 4.54 -39.13 -8.53
N LYS A 360 5.02 -39.68 -7.43
CA LYS A 360 5.99 -39.04 -6.53
C LYS A 360 7.38 -38.91 -7.15
N GLU A 361 7.83 -39.89 -7.91
CA GLU A 361 9.09 -39.80 -8.64
C GLU A 361 9.01 -38.77 -9.79
N LEU A 362 7.89 -38.77 -10.53
CA LEU A 362 7.65 -37.76 -11.56
C LEU A 362 7.57 -36.35 -10.96
N SER A 363 6.93 -36.18 -9.80
CA SER A 363 6.84 -34.86 -9.14
C SER A 363 8.23 -34.32 -8.79
N LYS A 364 9.12 -35.15 -8.23
CA LYS A 364 10.50 -34.77 -7.90
C LYS A 364 11.26 -34.29 -9.13
N LYS A 365 11.20 -35.04 -10.23
CA LYS A 365 11.89 -34.70 -11.49
C LYS A 365 11.38 -33.39 -12.08
N LEU A 366 10.06 -33.21 -12.12
CA LEU A 366 9.42 -32.00 -12.65
C LEU A 366 9.72 -30.77 -11.78
N ILE A 367 9.67 -30.91 -10.46
CA ILE A 367 10.05 -29.85 -9.52
C ILE A 367 11.51 -29.45 -9.74
N ASN A 368 12.43 -30.42 -9.78
CA ASN A 368 13.84 -30.13 -9.97
C ASN A 368 14.10 -29.42 -11.29
N TYR A 369 13.53 -29.92 -12.39
CA TYR A 369 13.62 -29.27 -13.71
C TYR A 369 13.15 -27.82 -13.65
N ILE A 370 11.96 -27.56 -13.09
CA ILE A 370 11.42 -26.20 -13.01
C ILE A 370 12.28 -25.31 -12.12
N GLN A 371 12.77 -25.82 -10.99
CA GLN A 371 13.61 -25.04 -10.09
C GLN A 371 14.96 -24.69 -10.73
N GLU A 372 15.55 -25.61 -11.49
CA GLU A 372 16.76 -25.37 -12.29
C GLU A 372 16.50 -24.36 -13.41
N GLU A 373 15.41 -24.48 -14.16
CA GLU A 373 15.02 -23.48 -15.16
C GLU A 373 14.87 -22.11 -14.50
N ILE A 374 14.10 -22.00 -13.42
CA ILE A 374 13.98 -20.73 -12.68
C ILE A 374 15.35 -20.21 -12.24
N LYS A 375 16.28 -21.08 -11.80
CA LYS A 375 17.63 -20.69 -11.40
C LYS A 375 18.45 -20.17 -12.60
N ILE A 376 18.44 -20.88 -13.74
CA ILE A 376 19.10 -20.47 -14.98
C ILE A 376 18.55 -19.12 -15.45
N TYR A 377 17.23 -18.96 -15.44
CA TYR A 377 16.58 -17.68 -15.75
C TYR A 377 17.02 -16.58 -14.75
N GLN A 378 17.08 -16.85 -13.45
CA GLN A 378 17.57 -15.87 -12.46
C GLN A 378 19.04 -15.47 -12.69
N GLU A 379 19.92 -16.43 -12.95
CA GLU A 379 21.34 -16.18 -13.25
C GLU A 379 21.52 -15.40 -14.55
N THR A 380 20.74 -15.73 -15.57
CA THR A 380 20.79 -15.08 -16.89
C THR A 380 20.29 -13.63 -16.84
N TYR A 381 19.30 -13.32 -16.00
CA TYR A 381 18.60 -12.03 -16.01
C TYR A 381 18.83 -11.16 -14.75
N SER A 382 19.62 -11.61 -13.77
CA SER A 382 19.93 -10.87 -12.53
C SER A 382 18.69 -10.35 -11.78
N LEU A 383 17.65 -11.18 -11.68
CA LEU A 383 16.35 -10.84 -11.09
C LEU A 383 16.26 -11.21 -9.60
N GLY A 384 15.64 -10.35 -8.79
CA GLY A 384 15.33 -10.61 -7.38
C GLY A 384 13.84 -10.90 -7.16
N TYR A 385 13.56 -12.08 -6.59
CA TYR A 385 12.29 -12.58 -6.02
C TYR A 385 11.05 -12.84 -6.92
N GLU A 386 10.31 -13.86 -6.50
CA GLU A 386 9.59 -14.84 -7.32
C GLU A 386 8.12 -14.49 -7.56
N GLY A 387 7.90 -13.44 -8.34
CA GLY A 387 6.64 -13.14 -9.06
C GLY A 387 6.86 -13.01 -10.56
N ALA A 388 7.95 -13.60 -11.06
CA ALA A 388 8.39 -13.55 -12.44
C ALA A 388 7.49 -14.38 -13.35
N THR A 389 6.39 -13.77 -13.78
CA THR A 389 5.70 -14.15 -15.01
C THR A 389 6.61 -13.88 -16.22
N GLU A 390 6.16 -14.26 -17.44
CA GLU A 390 6.78 -13.98 -18.76
C GLU A 390 7.67 -12.75 -18.83
N MET A 391 7.20 -11.69 -18.23
CA MET A 391 7.71 -10.36 -18.38
C MET A 391 9.06 -10.15 -17.72
N ASP A 392 9.44 -10.96 -16.73
CA ASP A 392 10.71 -10.79 -16.04
C ASP A 392 11.87 -11.40 -16.83
N SER A 393 11.63 -12.47 -17.61
CA SER A 393 12.68 -13.08 -18.44
C SER A 393 12.89 -12.43 -19.81
N LYS A 394 11.88 -11.77 -20.41
CA LYS A 394 12.03 -11.09 -21.72
C LYS A 394 12.31 -9.59 -21.69
N ARG A 395 12.36 -8.93 -20.52
CA ARG A 395 12.44 -7.46 -20.43
C ARG A 395 13.68 -6.90 -19.75
N TYR A 396 14.61 -7.77 -19.38
CA TYR A 396 15.87 -7.41 -18.74
C TYR A 396 17.07 -7.92 -19.54
N PRO A 397 17.60 -7.19 -20.52
CA PRO A 397 19.04 -7.13 -20.63
C PRO A 397 19.51 -6.20 -19.51
N PHE A 398 19.86 -6.73 -18.34
CA PHE A 398 20.96 -6.10 -17.61
C PHE A 398 22.25 -6.56 -18.30
N VAL A 399 22.42 -6.10 -19.55
CA VAL A 399 23.69 -6.18 -20.23
C VAL A 399 24.48 -5.02 -19.68
N THR A 400 25.48 -5.33 -18.86
CA THR A 400 26.52 -4.39 -18.42
C THR A 400 27.34 -3.81 -19.58
N GLN A 401 26.98 -4.12 -20.83
CA GLN A 401 27.57 -3.55 -22.03
C GLN A 401 26.61 -2.55 -22.68
N GLU A 402 27.18 -1.39 -22.92
CA GLU A 402 26.61 -0.23 -23.59
C GLU A 402 26.02 -0.61 -24.95
N SER A 403 24.69 -0.66 -25.05
CA SER A 403 23.88 -0.01 -26.10
C SER A 403 22.46 -0.58 -26.12
N ASN A 404 21.48 0.31 -25.92
CA ASN A 404 20.05 0.11 -26.17
C ASN A 404 19.38 -1.17 -25.60
N ASP A 405 18.84 -1.09 -24.39
CA ASP A 405 17.45 -1.53 -24.12
C ASP A 405 17.02 -1.15 -22.69
N GLN A 406 16.04 -0.23 -22.58
CA GLN A 406 15.41 0.14 -21.31
C GLN A 406 14.52 -1.01 -20.79
N ASN A 407 14.33 -1.12 -19.47
CA ASN A 407 13.39 -2.08 -18.86
C ASN A 407 11.95 -1.82 -19.36
N LYS A 408 11.50 -2.64 -20.32
CA LYS A 408 10.20 -2.51 -20.99
C LYS A 408 9.01 -2.70 -20.03
N ARG A 409 9.16 -3.38 -18.87
CA ARG A 409 8.06 -3.56 -17.88
C ARG A 409 7.87 -2.33 -17.03
N ARG A 410 8.95 -1.70 -16.58
CA ARG A 410 8.87 -0.41 -15.89
C ARG A 410 8.15 0.61 -16.76
N GLN A 411 8.52 0.68 -18.03
CA GLN A 411 7.86 1.55 -18.99
C GLN A 411 6.40 1.15 -19.22
N ASN A 412 6.08 -0.14 -19.41
CA ASN A 412 4.72 -0.58 -19.70
C ASN A 412 3.74 -0.51 -18.53
N THR A 413 4.20 -0.64 -17.28
CA THR A 413 3.35 -0.50 -16.08
C THR A 413 3.05 0.97 -15.80
N CYS A 414 4.04 1.86 -15.91
CA CYS A 414 3.79 3.31 -15.84
C CYS A 414 2.96 3.82 -17.03
N ILE A 415 3.20 3.33 -18.25
CA ILE A 415 2.33 3.62 -19.41
C ILE A 415 0.92 3.08 -19.16
N ALA A 416 0.76 1.88 -18.58
CA ALA A 416 -0.54 1.34 -18.25
C ALA A 416 -1.29 2.23 -17.25
N SER A 417 -0.60 2.79 -16.25
CA SER A 417 -1.15 3.78 -15.32
C SER A 417 -1.70 5.00 -16.05
N VAL A 418 -0.85 5.69 -16.83
CA VAL A 418 -1.23 6.90 -17.60
C VAL A 418 -2.38 6.62 -18.58
N ASN A 419 -2.29 5.52 -19.34
CA ASN A 419 -3.34 5.13 -20.29
C ASN A 419 -4.64 4.76 -19.58
N SER A 420 -4.58 4.17 -18.39
CA SER A 420 -5.77 3.84 -17.60
C SER A 420 -6.47 5.09 -17.09
N PHE A 421 -5.69 6.11 -16.70
CA PHE A 421 -6.21 7.41 -16.32
C PHE A 421 -6.83 8.18 -17.49
N CYS A 422 -6.13 8.26 -18.63
CA CYS A 422 -6.66 8.89 -19.84
C CYS A 422 -7.92 8.16 -20.34
N GLY A 423 -7.89 6.83 -20.40
CA GLY A 423 -9.04 6.02 -20.79
C GLY A 423 -10.22 6.12 -19.80
N ALA A 424 -9.96 6.38 -18.52
CA ALA A 424 -11.04 6.68 -17.57
C ALA A 424 -11.67 8.05 -17.86
N ILE A 425 -10.87 9.07 -18.15
CA ILE A 425 -11.36 10.39 -18.56
C ILE A 425 -12.19 10.29 -19.84
N GLU A 426 -11.73 9.54 -20.85
CA GLU A 426 -12.47 9.29 -22.08
C GLU A 426 -13.87 8.72 -21.82
N ASP A 427 -13.93 7.60 -21.09
CA ASP A 427 -15.21 6.94 -20.76
C ASP A 427 -16.13 7.87 -19.94
N PHE A 428 -15.56 8.75 -19.12
CA PHE A 428 -16.30 9.71 -18.31
C PHE A 428 -16.92 10.80 -19.19
N LEU A 429 -16.15 11.34 -20.13
CA LEU A 429 -16.59 12.40 -21.04
C LEU A 429 -17.54 11.91 -22.13
N LEU A 430 -17.55 10.61 -22.41
CA LEU A 430 -18.41 9.96 -23.40
C LEU A 430 -19.53 9.14 -22.77
N HIS A 431 -19.77 9.27 -21.45
CA HIS A 431 -20.67 8.40 -20.70
C HIS A 431 -22.06 8.24 -21.35
N LYS A 432 -22.68 9.33 -21.84
CA LYS A 432 -24.03 9.28 -22.45
C LYS A 432 -24.08 8.61 -23.82
N ASP A 433 -22.95 8.48 -24.50
CA ASP A 433 -22.86 7.86 -25.82
C ASP A 433 -22.49 6.36 -25.75
N HIS A 434 -22.31 5.81 -24.54
CA HIS A 434 -22.10 4.38 -24.37
C HIS A 434 -23.43 3.61 -24.49
N ASN A 435 -23.60 2.87 -25.58
CA ASN A 435 -24.70 1.93 -25.79
C ASN A 435 -24.56 0.63 -24.96
N GLY A 436 -24.44 0.74 -23.63
CA GLY A 436 -24.72 -0.38 -22.72
C GLY A 436 -23.57 -0.98 -21.89
N ALA A 437 -22.40 -0.35 -21.80
CA ALA A 437 -21.37 -0.76 -20.82
C ALA A 437 -20.46 0.40 -20.41
N SER A 438 -21.03 1.43 -19.78
CA SER A 438 -20.19 2.43 -19.09
C SER A 438 -19.57 1.79 -17.85
N PRO A 439 -18.27 2.02 -17.54
CA PRO A 439 -17.67 1.58 -16.28
C PRO A 439 -18.15 2.43 -15.08
N TYR A 440 -18.93 3.48 -15.35
CA TYR A 440 -19.52 4.38 -14.37
C TYR A 440 -20.97 4.00 -14.07
N THR A 441 -21.35 4.11 -12.81
CA THR A 441 -22.75 3.98 -12.38
C THR A 441 -23.45 5.34 -12.44
N ASP A 442 -24.76 5.36 -12.70
CA ASP A 442 -25.54 6.61 -12.72
C ASP A 442 -25.42 7.40 -11.41
N LYS A 443 -25.38 6.67 -10.28
CA LYS A 443 -25.20 7.25 -8.93
C LYS A 443 -23.87 7.99 -8.78
N GLU A 444 -22.79 7.47 -9.37
CA GLU A 444 -21.49 8.14 -9.35
C GLU A 444 -21.45 9.41 -10.20
N LEU A 445 -22.34 9.49 -11.18
CA LEU A 445 -22.40 10.60 -12.11
C LEU A 445 -23.47 11.63 -11.76
N GLU A 446 -24.31 11.37 -10.75
CA GLU A 446 -25.37 12.26 -10.30
C GLU A 446 -24.87 13.67 -9.94
N ALA A 447 -23.62 13.78 -9.45
CA ALA A 447 -22.98 15.04 -9.11
C ALA A 447 -22.53 15.87 -10.32
N PHE A 448 -22.57 15.32 -11.53
CA PHE A 448 -22.13 15.98 -12.77
C PHE A 448 -23.31 16.13 -13.72
N SER A 449 -23.41 17.26 -14.42
CA SER A 449 -24.49 17.50 -15.38
C SER A 449 -24.40 16.48 -16.53
N PRO A 450 -25.29 15.48 -16.62
CA PRO A 450 -25.10 14.37 -17.56
C PRO A 450 -25.21 14.82 -19.02
N GLU A 451 -25.94 15.90 -19.28
CA GLU A 451 -26.06 16.57 -20.57
C GLU A 451 -24.72 17.12 -21.09
N LYS A 452 -23.73 17.32 -20.21
CA LYS A 452 -22.39 17.75 -20.59
C LYS A 452 -21.52 16.58 -21.02
N LEU A 453 -21.77 15.35 -20.58
CA LEU A 453 -20.87 14.21 -20.78
C LEU A 453 -21.18 13.43 -22.05
N THR A 454 -21.06 14.12 -23.18
CA THR A 454 -21.38 13.60 -24.52
C THR A 454 -20.25 13.84 -25.52
N LYS A 455 -20.28 13.08 -26.62
CA LYS A 455 -19.40 13.21 -27.79
C LYS A 455 -19.42 14.64 -28.36
N SER A 456 -20.57 15.30 -28.36
CA SER A 456 -20.70 16.68 -28.87
C SER A 456 -20.00 17.71 -27.99
N ASN A 457 -19.90 17.45 -26.68
CA ASN A 457 -19.30 18.35 -25.69
C ASN A 457 -17.86 17.97 -25.31
N PHE A 458 -17.34 16.86 -25.84
CA PHE A 458 -16.03 16.31 -25.51
C PHE A 458 -14.91 17.34 -25.55
N VAL A 459 -14.79 18.09 -26.65
CA VAL A 459 -13.71 19.10 -26.82
C VAL A 459 -13.81 20.19 -25.76
N THR A 460 -15.01 20.72 -25.53
CA THR A 460 -15.27 21.74 -24.50
C THR A 460 -14.95 21.23 -23.10
N ASN A 461 -15.33 19.99 -22.79
CA ASN A 461 -15.05 19.39 -21.50
C ASN A 461 -13.55 19.15 -21.28
N ILE A 462 -12.83 18.69 -22.30
CA ILE A 462 -11.36 18.56 -22.26
C ILE A 462 -10.71 19.90 -21.93
N GLN A 463 -11.14 20.99 -22.59
CA GLN A 463 -10.61 22.31 -22.26
C GLN A 463 -10.93 22.74 -20.83
N SER A 464 -12.08 22.31 -20.27
CA SER A 464 -12.46 22.64 -18.89
C SER A 464 -11.66 21.91 -17.80
N ILE A 465 -11.03 20.79 -18.14
CA ILE A 465 -10.19 19.99 -17.22
C ILE A 465 -8.70 20.10 -17.52
N LYS A 466 -8.34 20.78 -18.61
CA LYS A 466 -6.95 21.07 -18.96
C LYS A 466 -6.43 22.17 -18.05
N ALA A 467 -5.33 21.89 -17.36
CA ALA A 467 -4.57 22.91 -16.65
C ALA A 467 -3.89 23.86 -17.65
N PRO A 468 -3.83 25.18 -17.37
CA PRO A 468 -3.05 26.12 -18.17
C PRO A 468 -1.56 25.76 -18.16
N GLY A 469 -0.83 26.04 -19.25
CA GLY A 469 0.62 25.83 -19.32
C GLY A 469 1.09 25.22 -20.65
N ASP A 470 2.42 25.13 -20.83
CA ASP A 470 3.03 24.38 -21.92
C ASP A 470 3.07 22.90 -21.54
N TYR A 471 2.32 22.09 -22.28
CA TYR A 471 2.24 20.65 -22.11
C TYR A 471 3.61 19.96 -21.94
N ASN A 472 4.65 20.48 -22.61
CA ASN A 472 5.98 19.88 -22.62
C ASN A 472 6.90 20.35 -21.49
N GLU A 473 6.57 21.45 -20.82
CA GLU A 473 7.49 22.11 -19.90
C GLU A 473 6.87 22.50 -18.55
N GLU A 474 5.62 22.95 -18.51
CA GLU A 474 5.02 23.64 -17.35
C GLU A 474 3.51 23.40 -17.23
N VAL A 475 3.03 23.14 -16.01
CA VAL A 475 1.59 23.08 -15.67
C VAL A 475 1.24 24.07 -14.56
N TYR A 476 0.09 24.72 -14.66
CA TYR A 476 -0.43 25.61 -13.62
C TYR A 476 -1.49 24.92 -12.75
N LEU A 477 -1.19 24.73 -11.47
CA LEU A 477 -2.09 24.12 -10.48
C LEU A 477 -2.10 24.94 -9.19
N ALA A 478 -3.28 25.06 -8.58
CA ALA A 478 -3.46 25.76 -7.32
C ALA A 478 -2.91 27.20 -7.31
N GLY A 479 -2.88 27.90 -8.44
CA GLY A 479 -2.25 29.22 -8.54
C GLY A 479 -0.71 29.21 -8.66
N CYS A 480 -0.11 28.07 -9.00
CA CYS A 480 1.34 27.91 -9.08
C CYS A 480 1.77 27.20 -10.37
N GLU A 481 2.87 27.68 -10.95
CA GLU A 481 3.54 27.04 -12.08
C GLU A 481 4.44 25.89 -11.57
N VAL A 482 4.29 24.73 -12.18
CA VAL A 482 5.01 23.48 -11.86
C VAL A 482 5.75 23.04 -13.12
N LYS A 483 7.05 22.76 -13.00
CA LYS A 483 7.87 22.31 -14.13
C LYS A 483 7.75 20.81 -14.31
N ILE A 484 7.55 20.35 -15.53
CA ILE A 484 7.31 18.94 -15.87
C ILE A 484 8.62 18.25 -16.26
N LYS A 485 9.71 19.01 -16.38
CA LYS A 485 11.04 18.45 -16.62
C LYS A 485 11.55 17.73 -15.37
N CYS A 486 11.32 16.42 -15.34
CA CYS A 486 11.91 15.46 -14.42
C CYS A 486 13.41 15.71 -14.24
N ASP A 487 13.88 15.81 -12.98
CA ASP A 487 15.30 15.97 -12.62
C ASP A 487 16.15 14.75 -13.05
N LYS A 488 15.49 13.65 -13.46
CA LYS A 488 16.08 12.37 -13.90
C LYS A 488 17.08 11.75 -12.90
N THR A 489 17.23 12.30 -11.70
CA THR A 489 18.25 11.81 -10.75
C THR A 489 17.88 10.46 -10.16
N TRP A 490 16.60 10.05 -10.16
CA TRP A 490 16.19 8.68 -9.80
C TRP A 490 16.55 7.64 -10.89
N LEU A 491 16.82 8.08 -12.13
CA LEU A 491 17.37 7.24 -13.20
C LEU A 491 18.90 7.13 -13.11
N GLN A 492 19.56 8.05 -12.39
CA GLN A 492 21.00 8.05 -12.23
C GLN A 492 21.38 7.12 -11.09
N ASN A 493 21.87 5.95 -11.49
CA ASN A 493 22.31 4.85 -10.67
C ASN A 493 23.30 5.31 -9.57
N THR A 494 22.80 5.63 -8.37
CA THR A 494 23.68 5.78 -7.21
C THR A 494 24.22 4.39 -6.90
N LYS A 495 25.55 4.21 -6.94
CA LYS A 495 26.24 2.95 -6.63
C LYS A 495 25.90 2.36 -5.25
N SER A 496 25.24 3.12 -4.39
CA SER A 496 24.59 2.63 -3.17
C SER A 496 23.35 1.83 -3.53
N LYS A 497 23.35 0.52 -3.21
CA LYS A 497 22.14 -0.30 -3.15
C LYS A 497 21.01 0.54 -2.57
N VAL A 498 19.94 0.72 -3.34
CA VAL A 498 18.66 1.24 -2.82
C VAL A 498 18.40 0.47 -1.53
N SER A 499 18.23 1.17 -0.41
CA SER A 499 18.15 0.58 0.92
C SER A 499 16.82 -0.17 1.09
N TYR A 500 16.70 -1.30 0.38
CA TYR A 500 15.78 -2.35 0.75
C TYR A 500 16.29 -2.89 2.08
N ASP A 501 15.52 -2.70 3.13
CA ASP A 501 15.60 -3.63 4.24
C ASP A 501 14.91 -4.92 3.78
N GLU A 502 15.69 -5.88 3.31
CA GLU A 502 15.19 -7.20 2.91
C GLU A 502 14.48 -7.92 4.07
N ASN A 503 14.69 -7.48 5.32
CA ASN A 503 14.04 -8.00 6.52
C ASN A 503 12.70 -7.29 6.85
N ALA A 504 12.35 -6.21 6.13
CA ALA A 504 11.08 -5.50 6.31
C ALA A 504 9.99 -5.98 5.32
N LEU A 505 10.30 -7.00 4.51
CA LEU A 505 9.32 -7.62 3.63
C LEU A 505 8.19 -8.21 4.47
N PRO A 506 6.90 -7.99 4.14
CA PRO A 506 5.82 -8.72 4.77
C PRO A 506 6.00 -10.20 4.44
N ALA A 507 6.57 -10.95 5.39
CA ALA A 507 6.70 -12.39 5.33
C ALA A 507 5.31 -13.03 5.25
N LYS A 508 4.78 -13.14 4.02
CA LYS A 508 3.79 -14.12 3.47
C LYS A 508 2.55 -14.48 4.30
N LYS A 509 2.25 -13.78 5.39
CA LYS A 509 1.14 -14.13 6.29
C LYS A 509 -0.23 -13.71 5.77
N LYS A 510 -0.29 -12.88 4.72
CA LYS A 510 -1.58 -12.40 4.18
C LYS A 510 -2.11 -13.23 3.01
N PHE A 511 -1.30 -14.05 2.32
CA PHE A 511 -1.76 -14.72 1.08
C PHE A 511 -2.75 -15.88 1.32
N GLU A 512 -2.63 -16.59 2.45
CA GLU A 512 -3.55 -17.70 2.78
C GLU A 512 -4.93 -17.23 3.22
N ASP A 513 -5.04 -16.09 3.92
CA ASP A 513 -6.32 -15.46 4.25
C ASP A 513 -7.07 -14.99 2.98
N PHE A 514 -6.35 -14.67 1.89
CA PHE A 514 -6.94 -14.22 0.62
C PHE A 514 -7.49 -15.34 -0.28
N SER A 515 -7.07 -16.59 -0.08
CA SER A 515 -7.51 -17.73 -0.91
C SER A 515 -8.62 -18.57 -0.26
N ALA A 516 -8.91 -18.35 1.03
CA ALA A 516 -9.89 -19.13 1.77
C ALA A 516 -11.35 -18.75 1.47
N SER A 517 -11.63 -17.56 0.93
CA SER A 517 -13.00 -17.11 0.63
C SER A 517 -13.58 -17.75 -0.64
N SER A 518 -12.78 -17.98 -1.68
CA SER A 518 -13.27 -18.52 -2.96
C SER A 518 -13.68 -20.00 -2.91
N LYS A 519 -13.16 -20.77 -1.95
CA LYS A 519 -13.56 -22.18 -1.76
C LYS A 519 -14.84 -22.36 -0.95
N ASN A 520 -15.25 -21.35 -0.18
CA ASN A 520 -16.46 -21.41 0.65
C ASN A 520 -17.72 -20.89 -0.06
N GLU A 521 -17.58 -20.09 -1.12
CA GLU A 521 -18.74 -19.58 -1.88
C GLU A 521 -19.44 -20.67 -2.71
N ASN A 522 -18.70 -21.61 -3.30
CA ASN A 522 -19.31 -22.71 -4.05
C ASN A 522 -20.00 -23.76 -3.16
N LYS A 523 -19.64 -23.85 -1.86
CA LYS A 523 -20.27 -24.80 -0.93
C LYS A 523 -21.46 -24.20 -0.19
N LYS A 524 -21.40 -22.92 0.19
CA LYS A 524 -22.52 -22.19 0.83
C LYS A 524 -23.69 -21.93 -0.11
N THR A 525 -23.46 -21.79 -1.42
CA THR A 525 -24.54 -21.55 -2.39
C THR A 525 -25.42 -22.80 -2.61
N ILE A 526 -24.85 -24.00 -2.40
CA ILE A 526 -25.60 -25.27 -2.50
C ILE A 526 -26.39 -25.54 -1.21
N GLU A 527 -25.79 -25.32 -0.04
CA GLU A 527 -26.43 -25.56 1.28
C GLU A 527 -27.54 -24.54 1.62
N HIS A 528 -27.44 -23.28 1.16
CA HIS A 528 -28.51 -22.28 1.37
C HIS A 528 -29.77 -22.55 0.52
N SER A 529 -29.66 -23.24 -0.62
CA SER A 529 -30.82 -23.58 -1.45
C SER A 529 -31.68 -24.71 -0.85
N GLU A 530 -31.07 -25.61 -0.07
CA GLU A 530 -31.73 -26.74 0.58
C GLU A 530 -32.33 -26.41 1.96
N GLN A 531 -31.84 -25.35 2.62
CA GLN A 531 -32.38 -24.89 3.91
C GLN A 531 -33.55 -23.89 3.75
N ALA A 532 -33.59 -23.14 2.65
CA ALA A 532 -34.70 -22.22 2.34
C ALA A 532 -36.02 -22.94 2.01
N THR A 533 -35.99 -24.23 1.64
CA THR A 533 -37.18 -25.04 1.36
C THR A 533 -37.77 -25.74 2.60
N LYS A 534 -37.13 -25.64 3.78
CA LYS A 534 -37.58 -26.31 5.02
C LYS A 534 -38.01 -25.36 6.15
N GLN A 535 -37.92 -24.04 5.98
CA GLN A 535 -38.24 -23.05 7.03
C GLN A 535 -39.55 -22.26 6.82
N THR A 536 -40.42 -22.66 5.91
CA THR A 536 -41.77 -22.06 5.76
C THR A 536 -42.87 -22.78 6.54
N ALA A 537 -42.52 -23.57 7.58
CA ALA A 537 -43.50 -24.20 8.44
C ALA A 537 -43.11 -24.11 9.93
N LYS A 538 -44.02 -23.52 10.73
CA LYS A 538 -44.13 -23.50 12.20
C LYS A 538 -43.68 -22.22 12.94
N THR A 539 -44.57 -21.23 12.88
CA THR A 539 -45.34 -20.61 13.98
C THR A 539 -44.82 -20.67 15.44
N GLU A 540 -44.65 -19.46 16.00
CA GLU A 540 -45.01 -18.90 17.32
C GLU A 540 -45.13 -19.80 18.58
N LYS A 541 -44.43 -19.39 19.65
CA LYS A 541 -44.99 -19.02 20.98
C LYS A 541 -43.89 -18.49 21.92
N GLY A 542 -44.22 -17.46 22.70
CA GLY A 542 -43.28 -16.67 23.52
C GLY A 542 -43.19 -17.00 25.02
N GLU A 543 -42.11 -16.44 25.61
CA GLU A 543 -41.85 -15.95 26.99
C GLU A 543 -41.88 -16.92 28.21
N PRO A 544 -41.25 -16.58 29.38
CA PRO A 544 -40.59 -15.32 29.79
C PRO A 544 -39.18 -15.44 30.46
N GLU A 545 -38.62 -14.27 30.78
CA GLU A 545 -37.33 -13.97 31.40
C GLU A 545 -37.14 -14.47 32.85
N SER A 546 -35.89 -14.80 33.22
CA SER A 546 -35.43 -14.87 34.62
C SER A 546 -34.18 -14.02 34.82
N ILE A 547 -34.25 -13.10 35.78
CA ILE A 547 -33.16 -12.23 36.26
C ILE A 547 -32.10 -13.11 36.96
N VAL A 548 -30.88 -13.11 36.45
CA VAL A 548 -29.69 -13.70 37.09
C VAL A 548 -28.57 -12.66 37.11
N LEU A 549 -28.05 -12.35 38.30
CA LEU A 549 -26.85 -11.52 38.48
C LEU A 549 -25.67 -12.08 37.64
N PRO A 550 -24.94 -11.24 36.88
CA PRO A 550 -23.86 -11.72 36.04
C PRO A 550 -22.68 -12.18 36.92
N LYS A 551 -22.38 -13.49 36.83
CA LYS A 551 -21.07 -14.05 37.21
C LYS A 551 -19.98 -13.26 36.51
N PHE A 552 -18.88 -12.92 37.22
CA PHE A 552 -17.71 -12.26 36.64
C PHE A 552 -17.30 -12.93 35.32
N GLU A 553 -17.59 -12.23 34.22
CA GLU A 553 -17.45 -12.74 32.87
C GLU A 553 -15.99 -12.77 32.44
N THR A 554 -15.65 -13.77 31.63
CA THR A 554 -14.32 -14.14 31.16
C THR A 554 -13.48 -12.93 30.68
N ILE A 555 -12.24 -12.82 31.16
CA ILE A 555 -11.25 -11.85 30.68
C ILE A 555 -11.19 -11.93 29.14
N PRO A 556 -11.36 -10.82 28.40
CA PRO A 556 -11.39 -10.84 26.96
C PRO A 556 -10.06 -11.34 26.37
N ASN A 557 -10.14 -12.15 25.31
CA ASN A 557 -8.96 -12.67 24.60
C ASN A 557 -8.02 -11.52 24.21
N LYS A 558 -6.71 -11.67 24.49
CA LYS A 558 -5.67 -10.68 24.17
C LYS A 558 -5.77 -10.18 22.72
N ASN A 559 -6.04 -11.06 21.76
CA ASN A 559 -6.20 -10.67 20.35
C ASN A 559 -7.37 -9.71 20.14
N LYS A 560 -8.49 -9.89 20.87
CA LYS A 560 -9.66 -9.00 20.80
C LYS A 560 -9.34 -7.63 21.38
N VAL A 561 -8.59 -7.57 22.47
CA VAL A 561 -8.11 -6.33 23.10
C VAL A 561 -7.15 -5.59 22.17
N THR A 562 -6.14 -6.28 21.64
CA THR A 562 -5.17 -5.71 20.69
C THR A 562 -5.86 -5.21 19.42
N ILE A 563 -6.80 -5.96 18.83
CA ILE A 563 -7.59 -5.51 17.67
C ILE A 563 -8.43 -4.27 17.99
N SER A 564 -8.96 -4.16 19.21
CA SER A 564 -9.73 -2.98 19.64
C SER A 564 -8.85 -1.73 19.74
N ILE A 565 -7.64 -1.87 20.28
CA ILE A 565 -6.66 -0.79 20.41
C ILE A 565 -6.10 -0.37 19.04
N MET A 566 -5.83 -1.33 18.15
CA MET A 566 -5.32 -1.08 16.80
C MET A 566 -6.23 -0.18 15.97
N LYS A 567 -7.55 -0.20 16.24
CA LYS A 567 -8.55 0.64 15.56
C LYS A 567 -8.54 2.10 16.00
N ILE A 568 -7.90 2.41 17.13
CA ILE A 568 -7.83 3.77 17.68
C ILE A 568 -6.52 4.40 17.20
N PRO A 569 -6.53 5.60 16.61
CA PRO A 569 -5.32 6.33 16.24
C PRO A 569 -4.40 6.64 17.44
N LEU A 570 -3.09 6.76 17.22
CA LEU A 570 -2.12 6.99 18.31
C LEU A 570 -2.45 8.19 19.21
N ASN A 571 -2.80 9.33 18.61
CA ASN A 571 -3.18 10.53 19.35
C ASN A 571 -4.43 10.29 20.21
N GLU A 572 -5.43 9.57 19.68
CA GLU A 572 -6.61 9.21 20.45
C GLU A 572 -6.30 8.18 21.55
N ARG A 573 -5.34 7.27 21.34
CA ARG A 573 -4.89 6.36 22.41
C ARG A 573 -4.28 7.15 23.55
N GLU A 574 -3.36 8.05 23.24
CA GLU A 574 -2.69 8.93 24.21
C GLU A 574 -3.71 9.78 24.97
N GLU A 575 -4.62 10.46 24.26
CA GLU A 575 -5.68 11.28 24.86
C GLU A 575 -6.61 10.44 25.76
N ASN A 576 -7.02 9.25 25.32
CA ASN A 576 -7.91 8.40 26.10
C ASN A 576 -7.23 7.79 27.32
N ILE A 577 -5.96 7.37 27.20
CA ILE A 577 -5.16 6.89 28.33
C ILE A 577 -4.96 8.04 29.33
N PHE A 578 -4.62 9.23 28.86
CA PHE A 578 -4.40 10.40 29.69
C PHE A 578 -5.67 10.90 30.39
N ALA A 579 -6.82 10.86 29.71
CA ALA A 579 -8.11 11.20 30.32
C ALA A 579 -8.45 10.26 31.48
N VAL A 580 -8.32 8.96 31.27
CA VAL A 580 -8.55 7.95 32.32
C VAL A 580 -7.53 8.11 33.46
N TYR A 581 -6.26 8.39 33.14
CA TYR A 581 -5.22 8.67 34.13
C TYR A 581 -5.53 9.90 34.99
N THR A 582 -6.08 10.96 34.40
CA THR A 582 -6.44 12.19 35.11
C THR A 582 -7.51 11.95 36.17
N VAL A 583 -8.49 11.09 35.87
CA VAL A 583 -9.48 10.62 36.87
C VAL A 583 -8.79 9.81 37.95
N LEU A 584 -7.94 8.85 37.58
CA LEU A 584 -7.20 8.01 38.52
C LEU A 584 -6.30 8.82 39.45
N LYS A 585 -5.78 9.99 39.04
CA LYS A 585 -4.92 10.87 39.84
C LYS A 585 -5.69 11.73 40.85
N ASN A 586 -7.02 11.83 40.75
CA ASN A 586 -7.82 12.65 41.65
C ASN A 586 -8.11 11.94 42.98
N ASP A 587 -7.13 11.97 43.90
CA ASP A 587 -7.27 11.38 45.24
C ASP A 587 -8.49 11.91 46.01
N GLY A 588 -8.88 13.18 45.81
CA GLY A 588 -10.05 13.76 46.48
C GLY A 588 -11.36 13.06 46.11
N LEU A 589 -11.48 12.63 44.84
CA LEU A 589 -12.64 11.88 44.34
C LEU A 589 -12.64 10.41 44.79
N LEU A 590 -11.45 9.82 44.96
CA LEU A 590 -11.26 8.37 45.10
C LEU A 590 -10.96 7.91 46.54
N ARG A 591 -10.94 8.82 47.52
CA ARG A 591 -10.73 8.47 48.93
C ARG A 591 -11.98 7.85 49.55
N ASN A 592 -11.77 6.76 50.28
CA ASN A 592 -12.76 6.17 51.16
C ASN A 592 -13.05 7.10 52.37
N PRO A 593 -14.11 6.82 53.16
CA PRO A 593 -14.43 7.60 54.36
C PRO A 593 -13.29 7.73 55.37
N ASP A 594 -12.37 6.76 55.39
CA ASP A 594 -11.14 6.75 56.21
C ASP A 594 -10.01 7.65 55.63
N ARG A 595 -10.29 8.40 54.56
CA ARG A 595 -9.37 9.27 53.81
C ARG A 595 -8.24 8.54 53.09
N SER A 596 -8.29 7.22 52.98
CA SER A 596 -7.34 6.43 52.19
C SER A 596 -7.84 6.21 50.76
N VAL A 597 -6.93 6.10 49.78
CA VAL A 597 -7.27 5.68 48.42
C VAL A 597 -7.15 4.16 48.33
N PRO A 598 -8.16 3.43 47.79
CA PRO A 598 -8.13 1.99 47.68
C PRO A 598 -6.87 1.46 46.98
N ALA A 599 -6.31 0.36 47.51
CA ALA A 599 -5.06 -0.22 47.00
C ALA A 599 -5.16 -0.58 45.50
N ILE A 600 -6.30 -1.12 45.08
CA ILE A 600 -6.56 -1.46 43.67
C ILE A 600 -6.55 -0.24 42.75
N ILE A 601 -7.05 0.90 43.21
CA ILE A 601 -7.03 2.15 42.43
C ILE A 601 -5.59 2.63 42.26
N LYS A 602 -4.74 2.48 43.29
CA LYS A 602 -3.30 2.76 43.18
C LYS A 602 -2.62 1.81 42.19
N THR A 603 -2.91 0.51 42.26
CA THR A 603 -2.39 -0.47 41.31
C THR A 603 -2.79 -0.16 39.87
N ILE A 604 -4.06 0.20 39.63
CA ILE A 604 -4.52 0.61 38.30
C ILE A 604 -3.79 1.87 37.84
N ARG A 605 -3.66 2.88 38.71
CA ARG A 605 -2.92 4.11 38.43
C ARG A 605 -1.46 3.83 38.03
N ASP A 606 -0.77 2.97 38.77
CA ASP A 606 0.63 2.60 38.52
C ASP A 606 0.80 1.83 37.21
N ILE A 607 -0.18 1.01 36.83
CA ILE A 607 -0.17 0.35 35.52
C ILE A 607 -0.39 1.39 34.42
N VAL A 608 -1.41 2.26 34.56
CA VAL A 608 -1.80 3.24 33.53
C VAL A 608 -0.72 4.28 33.26
N VAL A 609 -0.01 4.78 34.28
CA VAL A 609 1.04 5.80 34.09
C VAL A 609 2.25 5.29 33.29
N ASN A 610 2.50 3.98 33.32
CA ASN A 610 3.62 3.34 32.64
C ASN A 610 3.24 2.82 31.25
N ILE A 611 2.02 3.10 30.77
CA ILE A 611 1.60 2.69 29.44
C ILE A 611 2.29 3.56 28.39
N ASP A 612 2.97 2.92 27.45
CA ASP A 612 3.48 3.53 26.23
C ASP A 612 2.36 3.56 25.17
N PRO A 613 1.76 4.72 24.86
CA PRO A 613 0.63 4.81 23.93
C PRO A 613 0.98 4.37 22.50
N SER A 614 2.28 4.35 22.15
CA SER A 614 2.79 3.96 20.84
C SER A 614 2.83 2.45 20.62
N LYS A 615 2.68 1.65 21.69
CA LYS A 615 2.78 0.19 21.64
C LYS A 615 1.45 -0.48 21.99
N GLU A 616 0.71 -0.95 20.99
CA GLU A 616 -0.58 -1.61 21.18
C GLU A 616 -0.49 -2.82 22.11
N GLU A 617 0.61 -3.56 22.03
CA GLU A 617 0.85 -4.70 22.91
C GLU A 617 0.96 -4.26 24.37
N ASN A 618 1.67 -3.16 24.65
CA ASN A 618 1.82 -2.61 26.00
C ASN A 618 0.45 -2.19 26.57
N ILE A 619 -0.37 -1.48 25.79
CA ILE A 619 -1.74 -1.12 26.17
C ILE A 619 -2.60 -2.37 26.41
N SER A 620 -2.52 -3.37 25.53
CA SER A 620 -3.32 -4.60 25.65
C SER A 620 -2.94 -5.42 26.89
N ASN A 621 -1.64 -5.53 27.18
CA ASN A 621 -1.14 -6.20 28.37
C ASN A 621 -1.59 -5.46 29.64
N ALA A 622 -1.53 -4.13 29.64
CA ALA A 622 -1.98 -3.31 30.75
C ALA A 622 -3.49 -3.49 31.04
N ILE A 623 -4.35 -3.49 30.00
CA ILE A 623 -5.80 -3.71 30.18
C ILE A 623 -6.10 -5.10 30.73
N ILE A 624 -5.42 -6.13 30.21
CA ILE A 624 -5.58 -7.52 30.69
C ILE A 624 -5.09 -7.65 32.13
N GLU A 625 -3.95 -7.03 32.44
CA GLU A 625 -3.39 -7.04 33.78
C GLU A 625 -4.30 -6.33 34.78
N ILE A 626 -4.85 -5.16 34.45
CA ILE A 626 -5.82 -4.44 35.27
C ILE A 626 -7.06 -5.31 35.51
N LYS A 627 -7.64 -5.89 34.45
CA LYS A 627 -8.81 -6.78 34.57
C LYS A 627 -8.54 -7.99 35.45
N ARG A 628 -7.35 -8.59 35.34
CA ARG A 628 -6.90 -9.68 36.20
C ARG A 628 -6.76 -9.25 37.65
N LYS A 629 -6.11 -8.10 37.91
CA LYS A 629 -5.94 -7.56 39.26
C LYS A 629 -7.26 -7.22 39.93
N ILE A 630 -8.25 -6.73 39.17
CA ILE A 630 -9.61 -6.51 39.66
C ILE A 630 -10.29 -7.84 40.01
N ALA A 631 -10.18 -8.85 39.13
CA ALA A 631 -10.79 -10.16 39.39
C ALA A 631 -10.16 -10.91 40.58
N GLU A 632 -8.87 -10.69 40.85
CA GLU A 632 -8.14 -11.26 41.99
C GLU A 632 -8.38 -10.49 43.30
N ASN A 633 -8.98 -9.29 43.23
CA ASN A 633 -9.20 -8.44 44.37
C ASN A 633 -10.41 -8.90 45.19
N LYS A 634 -10.24 -8.98 46.52
CA LYS A 634 -11.28 -9.40 47.46
C LYS A 634 -11.84 -8.25 48.30
N ASP A 635 -11.24 -7.08 48.20
CA ASP A 635 -11.76 -5.87 48.86
C ASP A 635 -12.99 -5.40 48.09
N ASN A 636 -14.04 -5.03 48.82
CA ASN A 636 -15.28 -4.48 48.24
C ASN A 636 -15.67 -3.15 48.92
N ASN A 637 -14.79 -2.61 49.78
CA ASN A 637 -15.05 -1.38 50.51
C ASN A 637 -14.49 -0.18 49.74
N TYR A 638 -15.25 0.25 48.73
CA TYR A 638 -14.93 1.37 47.87
C TYR A 638 -16.00 2.45 47.99
N ASN A 639 -15.61 3.71 47.84
CA ASN A 639 -16.58 4.76 47.56
C ASN A 639 -17.18 4.55 46.14
N GLU A 640 -18.35 5.15 45.89
CA GLU A 640 -19.09 5.00 44.63
C GLU A 640 -18.25 5.34 43.38
N ASN A 641 -17.37 6.35 43.45
CA ASN A 641 -16.52 6.72 42.32
C ASN A 641 -15.40 5.69 42.06
N ALA A 642 -14.82 5.11 43.11
CA ALA A 642 -13.83 4.05 42.96
C ALA A 642 -14.49 2.78 42.42
N ASP A 643 -15.73 2.49 42.83
CA ASP A 643 -16.52 1.37 42.34
C ASP A 643 -16.87 1.52 40.85
N ASP A 644 -17.27 2.71 40.40
CA ASP A 644 -17.51 3.03 38.98
C ASP A 644 -16.27 2.79 38.09
N ILE A 645 -15.07 3.12 38.59
CA ILE A 645 -13.81 2.86 37.88
C ILE A 645 -13.58 1.36 37.74
N ILE A 646 -13.73 0.62 38.83
CA ILE A 646 -13.55 -0.83 38.85
C ILE A 646 -14.54 -1.50 37.89
N HIS A 647 -15.81 -1.08 37.90
CA HIS A 647 -16.83 -1.59 37.00
C HIS A 647 -16.54 -1.29 35.53
N ALA A 648 -16.10 -0.07 35.21
CA ALA A 648 -15.73 0.31 33.84
C ALA A 648 -14.58 -0.56 33.30
N PHE A 649 -13.56 -0.83 34.13
CA PHE A 649 -12.46 -1.73 33.77
C PHE A 649 -12.85 -3.20 33.79
N ALA A 650 -13.75 -3.65 34.65
CA ALA A 650 -14.20 -5.05 34.69
C ALA A 650 -15.05 -5.42 33.45
N LYS A 651 -15.82 -4.48 32.91
CA LYS A 651 -16.77 -4.72 31.81
C LYS A 651 -16.13 -5.40 30.59
N PRO A 652 -16.62 -6.56 30.11
CA PRO A 652 -15.98 -7.31 29.01
C PRO A 652 -15.95 -6.58 27.66
N SER A 653 -16.87 -5.64 27.44
CA SER A 653 -16.89 -4.81 26.23
C SER A 653 -15.82 -3.71 26.23
N CYS A 654 -15.31 -3.33 27.40
CA CYS A 654 -14.26 -2.32 27.57
C CYS A 654 -12.88 -2.92 27.29
N CYS A 655 -12.60 -3.09 26.00
CA CYS A 655 -11.36 -3.68 25.48
C CYS A 655 -10.29 -2.64 25.11
N ASP A 656 -10.54 -1.35 25.33
CA ASP A 656 -9.65 -0.25 24.98
C ASP A 656 -9.97 0.98 25.86
N PHE A 657 -9.02 1.93 25.95
CA PHE A 657 -9.18 3.13 26.79
C PHE A 657 -10.25 4.09 26.26
N GLN A 658 -10.64 4.03 24.98
CA GLN A 658 -11.75 4.83 24.45
C GLN A 658 -13.09 4.37 25.03
N LYS A 659 -13.34 3.06 25.06
CA LYS A 659 -14.55 2.48 25.66
C LYS A 659 -14.55 2.57 27.17
N ILE A 660 -13.38 2.45 27.80
CA ILE A 660 -13.24 2.67 29.26
C ILE A 660 -13.61 4.13 29.57
N ARG A 661 -13.03 5.10 28.85
CA ARG A 661 -13.37 6.53 28.99
C ARG A 661 -14.86 6.75 28.79
N ALA A 662 -15.46 6.18 27.74
CA ALA A 662 -16.90 6.30 27.47
C ALA A 662 -17.79 5.64 28.54
N ALA A 663 -17.31 4.60 29.23
CA ALA A 663 -18.02 4.03 30.37
C ALA A 663 -17.95 4.98 31.59
N LEU A 664 -16.78 5.58 31.83
CA LEU A 664 -16.57 6.53 32.93
C LEU A 664 -17.33 7.85 32.76
N THR A 665 -17.65 8.26 31.53
CA THR A 665 -18.48 9.47 31.29
C THR A 665 -19.91 9.35 31.82
N ALA A 666 -20.36 8.15 32.19
CA ALA A 666 -21.64 7.98 32.88
C ALA A 666 -21.64 8.59 34.30
N ASN A 667 -20.47 8.75 34.93
CA ASN A 667 -20.33 9.46 36.20
C ASN A 667 -20.06 10.96 35.93
N PRO A 668 -20.96 11.89 36.31
CA PRO A 668 -20.84 13.31 35.99
C PRO A 668 -19.55 13.98 36.50
N LYS A 669 -19.04 13.55 37.66
CA LYS A 669 -17.80 14.11 38.25
C LYS A 669 -16.57 13.68 37.44
N MET A 670 -16.57 12.44 36.96
CA MET A 670 -15.47 11.94 36.11
C MET A 670 -15.53 12.54 34.71
N ASP A 671 -16.73 12.70 34.15
CA ASP A 671 -16.94 13.39 32.87
C ASP A 671 -16.41 14.83 32.92
N GLU A 672 -16.69 15.57 33.99
CA GLU A 672 -16.16 16.91 34.21
C GLU A 672 -14.62 16.94 34.27
N ILE A 673 -13.99 15.96 34.92
CA ILE A 673 -12.52 15.84 34.99
C ILE A 673 -11.91 15.49 33.63
N MET A 674 -12.59 14.68 32.81
CA MET A 674 -12.07 14.22 31.52
C MET A 674 -12.37 15.17 30.35
N LYS A 675 -13.37 16.05 30.46
CA LYS A 675 -13.77 17.03 29.44
C LYS A 675 -12.65 17.98 28.97
N PRO A 676 -11.78 18.50 29.86
CA PRO A 676 -10.67 19.37 29.46
C PRO A 676 -9.62 18.66 28.60
N VAL A 677 -9.55 17.32 28.66
CA VAL A 677 -8.64 16.51 27.85
C VAL A 677 -9.20 16.40 26.43
N ARG A 678 -8.87 17.36 25.56
CA ARG A 678 -9.40 17.44 24.19
C ARG A 678 -8.79 16.43 23.24
N VAL A 679 -9.69 15.92 22.40
CA VAL A 679 -9.43 15.43 21.04
C VAL A 679 -8.86 16.58 20.20
N GLY A 680 -7.55 16.52 19.94
CA GLY A 680 -6.82 17.50 19.15
C GLY A 680 -6.52 18.82 19.86
N GLY A 681 -5.32 18.91 20.44
CA GLY A 681 -4.62 20.18 20.64
C GLY A 681 -4.33 20.58 22.09
N GLN A 682 -3.03 20.69 22.36
CA GLN A 682 -2.32 21.37 23.46
C GLN A 682 -1.90 20.57 24.72
N GLN A 683 -0.57 20.65 24.92
CA GLN A 683 0.25 20.56 26.13
C GLN A 683 0.46 19.18 26.76
N LEU A 684 1.58 18.56 26.41
CA LEU A 684 2.80 18.60 27.24
C LEU A 684 4.01 18.96 26.38
#